data_AF-A0A353FME9-F1
#
_entry.id   AF-A0A353FME9-F1
#
_cell.length_a   1.000
_cell.length_b   1.000
_cell.length_c   1.000
_cell.angle_alpha   90.00
_cell.angle_beta   90.00
_cell.angle_gamma   90.00
#
_symmetry.space_group_name_H-M   'P 1'
#
loop_
_entity.id
_entity.type
_entity.pdbx_description
1 polymer ?
#
loop_
_entity_poly.entity_id
_entity_poly.type
_entity_poly.pdbx_seq_one_letter_code
_entity_poly.pdbx_strand_id
1 'polypeptide(L)'
;MLLHFGQLVEEIKPVTFPRWSFGGWKSLCIIFSIAAWLELTVWAGAETMLADGAERWFWATFFFFLLLPPFWILFFRFGWVFAFFRSVQVGIINLCLIGLGSILGVLFHQEDPSFPIPRGGVERLADWEEPSFPSPWPVESRIAYRNFLDFRSAHAFSGWHMASAVGLRGWIGLPPGTADLDAMVAERVGILDQRLPELHERFGEEFAVALRTKSETGLRARERNREIRELESLHNDFWWSLFVWSSRFDLIRVYRSEWFAAFWAILFFGVLSNTFRGGWRRLLRPAKWGFVLTHTGILMVVVGGFHGRLTEMRGILELHVDESRGYFQQWDGREAFFKDPSADGLDTSFLVRLDAFRADYHDVLEVLYLKQKAEGGGKFEFPLDRQPRARVFEGLERSYDWGIDSSGARVPFFKVKVEKFLPQAKAEPTLTPVAWDDPSGIPLAWLAWEGESGLEEQVEVLPGRLGDPGTSHAESGTRIRYRLVEGAEQAKSLLASLPIRRIGVLAGFGEDGRQVSLDAAPGAVGDFFADGRPFKVRIVSGRPDVELVPDGAGGRREVVQSVPIDMAPLRNPGIRIEVKSPSGELADRWVLEDEFQNEGVRFPELKLNFHWDLWSAPARSKLTIFRYRDESTWIGEQGSPESLRELQAGELVALGRSSEFSLREAMGPTKVDLDFQPLPSADFFNPAPAAAIVRVETPNQDQVITLSAEPGSPFQESQFRYVGPDGEDRWVVLVL
;
A
#
# COMPACT_ATOMS: atom_id res chain seq x y z
N MET A 1 43.20 78.99 -13.42
CA MET A 1 43.23 77.53 -13.69
C MET A 1 42.06 76.76 -13.07
N LEU A 2 41.38 77.26 -12.02
CA LEU A 2 40.13 76.65 -11.49
C LEU A 2 38.82 77.24 -12.05
N LEU A 3 38.91 78.25 -12.92
CA LEU A 3 37.75 78.85 -13.62
C LEU A 3 37.52 78.28 -15.04
N HIS A 4 38.44 77.47 -15.58
CA HIS A 4 38.28 76.83 -16.89
C HIS A 4 37.67 75.42 -16.83
N PHE A 5 37.52 74.83 -15.65
CA PHE A 5 36.85 73.53 -15.51
C PHE A 5 35.31 73.65 -15.51
N GLY A 6 34.78 74.84 -15.18
CA GLY A 6 33.34 75.11 -15.20
C GLY A 6 32.73 75.25 -16.60
N GLN A 7 33.52 75.70 -17.59
CA GLN A 7 33.05 75.88 -18.97
C GLN A 7 33.14 74.61 -19.82
N LEU A 8 33.85 73.56 -19.37
CA LEU A 8 33.92 72.28 -20.10
C LEU A 8 32.83 71.28 -19.70
N VAL A 9 32.05 71.57 -18.66
CA VAL A 9 30.94 70.72 -18.17
C VAL A 9 29.59 71.14 -18.77
N GLU A 10 29.48 72.34 -19.35
CA GLU A 10 28.23 72.83 -19.97
C GLU A 10 28.02 72.38 -21.43
N GLU A 11 28.95 71.64 -22.03
CA GLU A 11 28.84 71.17 -23.43
C GLU A 11 28.88 69.65 -23.61
N ILE A 12 28.58 68.87 -22.57
CA ILE A 12 28.16 67.47 -22.78
C ILE A 12 26.70 67.51 -23.24
N LYS A 13 26.50 67.70 -24.55
CA LYS A 13 25.21 67.38 -25.18
C LYS A 13 24.85 65.96 -24.74
N PRO A 14 23.66 65.72 -24.14
CA PRO A 14 23.24 64.37 -23.85
C PRO A 14 23.34 63.60 -25.16
N VAL A 15 24.11 62.51 -25.17
CA VAL A 15 24.11 61.59 -26.30
C VAL A 15 22.68 61.10 -26.44
N THR A 16 21.94 61.73 -27.35
CA THR A 16 20.61 61.29 -27.74
C THR A 16 20.82 60.02 -28.52
N PHE A 17 20.78 58.89 -27.82
CA PHE A 17 20.66 57.60 -28.45
C PHE A 17 19.47 57.67 -29.44
N PRO A 18 19.63 57.22 -30.69
CA PRO A 18 18.50 57.15 -31.62
C PRO A 18 17.36 56.43 -30.92
N ARG A 19 16.17 57.06 -30.90
CA ARG A 19 14.97 56.50 -30.26
C ARG A 19 14.60 55.21 -31.00
N TRP A 20 15.16 54.08 -30.55
CA TRP A 20 14.66 52.76 -30.90
C TRP A 20 13.20 52.72 -30.46
N SER A 21 12.29 52.71 -31.43
CA SER A 21 10.89 52.41 -31.17
C SER A 21 10.75 50.89 -31.17
N PHE A 22 10.53 50.34 -29.99
CA PHE A 22 10.17 48.94 -29.77
C PHE A 22 8.72 48.69 -30.20
N GLY A 23 8.40 48.99 -31.47
CA GLY A 23 7.08 48.75 -32.06
C GLY A 23 6.62 47.30 -31.84
N GLY A 24 5.32 47.06 -31.72
CA GLY A 24 4.77 45.77 -31.28
C GLY A 24 5.40 44.54 -31.94
N TRP A 25 5.48 44.51 -33.27
CA TRP A 25 6.12 43.41 -34.01
C TRP A 25 7.63 43.27 -33.73
N LYS A 26 8.36 44.39 -33.63
CA LYS A 26 9.81 44.38 -33.34
C LYS A 26 10.09 43.85 -31.93
N SER A 27 9.29 44.24 -30.95
CA SER A 27 9.37 43.73 -29.57
C SER A 27 9.14 42.23 -29.51
N LEU A 28 8.12 41.75 -30.23
CA LEU A 28 7.80 40.33 -30.31
C LEU A 28 8.98 39.53 -30.90
N CYS A 29 9.52 39.96 -32.04
CA CYS A 29 10.67 39.31 -32.67
C CYS A 29 11.88 39.27 -31.72
N ILE A 30 12.18 40.38 -31.02
CA ILE A 30 13.32 40.43 -30.09
C ILE A 30 13.11 39.47 -28.91
N ILE A 31 11.92 39.42 -28.32
CA ILE A 31 11.61 38.49 -27.22
C ILE A 31 11.78 37.03 -27.67
N PHE A 32 11.25 36.66 -28.84
CA PHE A 32 11.45 35.31 -29.39
C PHE A 32 12.91 35.03 -29.75
N SER A 33 13.66 36.00 -30.28
CA SER A 33 15.09 35.83 -30.54
C SER A 33 15.87 35.60 -29.25
N ILE A 34 15.52 36.27 -28.15
CA ILE A 34 16.13 36.03 -26.83
C ILE A 34 15.79 34.61 -26.34
N ALA A 35 14.53 34.19 -26.42
CA ALA A 35 14.12 32.85 -26.02
C ALA A 35 14.82 31.75 -26.83
N ALA A 36 14.82 31.87 -28.16
CA ALA A 36 15.50 30.92 -29.05
C ALA A 36 17.02 30.91 -28.84
N TRP A 37 17.64 32.07 -28.59
CA TRP A 37 19.06 32.16 -28.29
C TRP A 37 19.41 31.49 -26.95
N LEU A 38 18.57 31.64 -25.92
CA LEU A 38 18.76 30.96 -24.63
C LEU A 38 18.65 29.44 -24.78
N GLU A 39 17.62 28.94 -25.47
CA GLU A 39 17.46 27.51 -25.78
C GLU A 39 18.72 26.96 -26.49
N LEU A 40 19.19 27.66 -27.53
CA LEU A 40 20.39 27.26 -28.28
C LEU A 40 21.65 27.26 -27.40
N THR A 41 21.77 28.22 -26.48
CA THR A 41 22.91 28.35 -25.56
C THR A 41 22.91 27.23 -24.52
N VAL A 42 21.75 26.91 -23.94
CA VAL A 42 21.60 25.80 -22.98
C VAL A 42 21.86 24.47 -23.67
N TRP A 43 21.31 24.26 -24.87
CA TRP A 43 21.56 23.07 -25.67
C TRP A 43 23.05 22.88 -25.96
N ALA A 44 23.72 23.89 -26.52
CA ALA A 44 25.16 23.83 -26.79
C ALA A 44 26.00 23.59 -25.51
N GLY A 45 25.60 24.18 -24.38
CA GLY A 45 26.24 23.93 -23.08
C GLY A 45 26.07 22.49 -22.61
N ALA A 46 24.87 21.92 -22.77
CA ALA A 46 24.60 20.53 -22.41
C ALA A 46 25.37 19.54 -23.30
N GLU A 47 25.39 19.75 -24.62
CA GLU A 47 26.19 18.94 -25.56
C GLU A 47 27.69 19.03 -25.23
N THR A 48 28.18 20.19 -24.79
CA THR A 48 29.57 20.35 -24.32
C THR A 48 29.88 19.49 -23.09
N MET A 49 28.89 19.25 -22.21
CA MET A 49 29.09 18.41 -21.02
C MET A 49 28.99 16.92 -21.32
N LEU A 50 28.27 16.54 -22.38
CA LEU A 50 28.04 15.15 -22.77
C LEU A 50 29.07 14.63 -23.78
N ALA A 51 29.61 15.49 -24.64
CA ALA A 51 30.56 15.11 -25.68
C ALA A 51 31.97 14.85 -25.12
N ASP A 52 32.68 13.90 -25.73
CA ASP A 52 34.06 13.54 -25.40
C ASP A 52 35.05 13.93 -26.51
N GLY A 53 36.32 14.10 -26.14
CA GLY A 53 37.42 14.30 -27.09
C GLY A 53 37.30 15.58 -27.95
N ALA A 54 37.44 15.43 -29.27
CA ALA A 54 37.45 16.55 -30.21
C ALA A 54 36.06 17.22 -30.39
N GLU A 55 35.00 16.44 -30.25
CA GLU A 55 33.62 16.92 -30.34
C GLU A 55 33.28 17.88 -29.18
N ARG A 56 33.80 17.59 -27.98
CA ARG A 56 33.70 18.49 -26.83
C ARG A 56 34.27 19.88 -27.12
N TRP A 57 35.41 19.96 -27.80
CA TRP A 57 36.04 21.24 -28.14
C TRP A 57 35.24 22.02 -29.19
N PHE A 58 34.61 21.33 -30.14
CA PHE A 58 33.68 21.95 -31.08
C PHE A 58 32.49 22.58 -30.33
N TRP A 59 31.81 21.81 -29.49
CA TRP A 59 30.65 22.30 -28.72
C TRP A 59 31.04 23.40 -27.73
N ALA A 60 32.17 23.27 -27.03
CA ALA A 60 32.67 24.30 -26.11
C ALA A 60 32.98 25.61 -26.84
N THR A 61 33.57 25.53 -28.03
CA THR A 61 33.86 26.70 -28.87
C THR A 61 32.57 27.33 -29.36
N PHE A 62 31.60 26.53 -29.83
CA PHE A 62 30.29 27.00 -30.25
C PHE A 62 29.54 27.69 -29.10
N PHE A 63 29.51 27.07 -27.91
CA PHE A 63 28.95 27.65 -26.69
C PHE A 63 29.62 28.97 -26.32
N PHE A 64 30.96 29.05 -26.37
CA PHE A 64 31.69 30.29 -26.13
C PHE A 64 31.27 31.40 -27.10
N PHE A 65 31.14 31.10 -28.40
CA PHE A 65 30.67 32.08 -29.38
C PHE A 65 29.22 32.51 -29.14
N LEU A 66 28.36 31.62 -28.66
CA LEU A 66 26.98 31.97 -28.27
C LEU A 66 26.92 32.93 -27.08
N LEU A 67 27.90 32.89 -26.17
CA LEU A 67 28.01 33.82 -25.05
C LEU A 67 28.54 35.22 -25.45
N LEU A 68 29.24 35.38 -26.58
CA LEU A 68 29.82 36.67 -26.95
C LEU A 68 28.78 37.78 -27.24
N PRO A 69 27.68 37.55 -27.99
CA PRO A 69 26.65 38.56 -28.25
C PRO A 69 26.07 39.25 -27.02
N PRO A 70 25.60 38.56 -25.95
CA PRO A 70 25.08 39.23 -24.77
C PRO A 70 26.15 40.04 -24.04
N PHE A 71 27.40 39.54 -23.93
CA PHE A 71 28.50 40.30 -23.32
C PHE A 71 28.82 41.55 -24.14
N TRP A 72 28.84 41.45 -25.48
CA TRP A 72 29.07 42.58 -26.35
C TRP A 72 27.96 43.64 -26.22
N ILE A 73 26.69 43.21 -26.20
CA ILE A 73 25.55 44.11 -26.01
C ILE A 73 25.58 44.75 -24.62
N LEU A 74 25.88 43.99 -23.57
CA LEU A 74 25.97 44.50 -22.20
C LEU A 74 27.13 45.49 -22.03
N PHE A 75 28.28 45.25 -22.65
CA PHE A 75 29.47 46.09 -22.49
C PHE A 75 29.45 47.34 -23.38
N PHE A 76 29.07 47.20 -24.66
CA PHE A 76 29.15 48.30 -25.63
C PHE A 76 27.81 48.99 -25.92
N ARG A 77 26.69 48.35 -25.57
CA ARG A 77 25.32 48.85 -25.85
C ARG A 77 24.42 48.76 -24.62
N PHE A 78 24.98 48.90 -23.42
CA PHE A 78 24.25 48.81 -22.14
C PHE A 78 22.97 49.66 -22.10
N GLY A 79 23.00 50.88 -22.67
CA GLY A 79 21.84 51.76 -22.74
C GLY A 79 20.65 51.17 -23.51
N TRP A 80 20.90 50.31 -24.51
CA TRP A 80 19.86 49.65 -25.30
C TRP A 80 19.15 48.55 -24.49
N VAL A 81 19.90 47.86 -23.63
CA VAL A 81 19.36 46.82 -22.73
C VAL A 81 18.34 47.44 -21.77
N PHE A 82 18.65 48.59 -21.16
CA PHE A 82 17.69 49.30 -20.32
C PHE A 82 16.52 49.87 -21.12
N ALA A 83 16.73 50.33 -22.35
CA ALA A 83 15.65 50.82 -23.18
C ALA A 83 14.64 49.69 -23.53
N PHE A 84 15.14 48.48 -23.76
CA PHE A 84 14.33 47.28 -23.98
C PHE A 84 13.49 46.93 -22.75
N PHE A 85 14.13 46.69 -21.60
CA PHE A 85 13.42 46.31 -20.37
C PHE A 85 12.46 47.39 -19.84
N ARG A 86 12.74 48.68 -20.12
CA ARG A 86 11.86 49.80 -19.74
C ARG A 86 10.76 50.11 -20.76
N SER A 87 10.69 49.37 -21.86
CA SER A 87 9.67 49.57 -22.88
C SER A 87 8.32 49.01 -22.42
N VAL A 88 7.27 49.85 -22.47
CA VAL A 88 5.89 49.44 -22.14
C VAL A 88 5.39 48.37 -23.10
N GLN A 89 5.74 48.46 -24.39
CA GLN A 89 5.31 47.48 -25.39
C GLN A 89 5.94 46.10 -25.14
N VAL A 90 7.22 46.06 -24.75
CA VAL A 90 7.89 44.82 -24.33
C VAL A 90 7.22 44.24 -23.09
N GLY A 91 6.91 45.08 -22.09
CA GLY A 91 6.20 44.64 -20.88
C GLY A 91 4.82 44.03 -21.16
N ILE A 92 3.99 44.68 -21.99
CA ILE A 92 2.66 44.18 -22.36
C ILE A 92 2.77 42.86 -23.13
N ILE A 93 3.61 42.81 -24.17
CA ILE A 93 3.78 41.60 -24.99
C ILE A 93 4.28 40.44 -24.13
N ASN A 94 5.27 40.68 -23.26
CA ASN A 94 5.81 39.66 -22.38
C ASN A 94 4.76 39.14 -21.38
N LEU A 95 3.90 40.01 -20.82
CA LEU A 95 2.80 39.56 -19.97
C LEU A 95 1.77 38.71 -20.73
N CYS A 96 1.46 39.07 -21.98
CA CYS A 96 0.60 38.23 -22.84
C CYS A 96 1.23 36.87 -23.13
N LEU A 97 2.55 36.82 -23.36
CA LEU A 97 3.28 35.57 -23.60
C LEU A 97 3.37 34.69 -22.34
N ILE A 98 3.57 35.28 -21.16
CA ILE A 98 3.49 34.55 -19.88
C ILE A 98 2.08 34.00 -19.69
N GLY A 99 1.04 34.81 -19.93
CA GLY A 99 -0.35 34.37 -19.85
C GLY A 99 -0.65 33.22 -20.80
N LEU A 100 -0.18 33.30 -22.05
CA LEU A 100 -0.31 32.23 -23.04
C LEU A 100 0.44 30.97 -22.61
N GLY A 101 1.68 31.09 -22.11
CA GLY A 101 2.44 29.97 -21.57
C GLY A 101 1.73 29.29 -20.41
N SER A 102 1.17 30.05 -19.46
CA SER A 102 0.37 29.48 -18.37
C SER A 102 -0.90 28.79 -18.87
N ILE A 103 -1.57 29.34 -19.90
CA ILE A 103 -2.73 28.68 -20.53
C ILE A 103 -2.29 27.35 -21.16
N LEU A 104 -1.19 27.33 -21.91
CA LEU A 104 -0.63 26.11 -22.50
C LEU A 104 -0.27 25.08 -21.43
N GLY A 105 0.33 25.51 -20.31
CA GLY A 105 0.67 24.65 -19.18
C GLY A 105 -0.53 24.05 -18.45
N VAL A 106 -1.74 24.56 -18.68
CA VAL A 106 -3.00 24.00 -18.17
C VAL A 106 -3.70 23.15 -19.23
N LEU A 107 -3.66 23.59 -20.49
CA LEU A 107 -4.30 22.88 -21.60
C LEU A 107 -3.60 21.58 -21.96
N PHE A 108 -2.27 21.53 -21.83
CA PHE A 108 -1.47 20.34 -22.09
C PHE A 108 -1.10 19.64 -20.79
N HIS A 109 -1.27 18.32 -20.78
CA HIS A 109 -0.75 17.46 -19.72
C HIS A 109 0.75 17.74 -19.52
N GLN A 110 1.12 18.07 -18.28
CA GLN A 110 2.49 18.35 -17.90
C GLN A 110 3.15 17.06 -17.41
N GLU A 111 4.33 16.79 -17.96
CA GLU A 111 5.23 15.71 -17.60
C GLU A 111 5.54 15.72 -16.10
N ASP A 112 5.56 14.55 -15.47
CA ASP A 112 5.94 14.42 -14.06
C ASP A 112 7.43 14.78 -13.90
N PRO A 113 7.76 15.81 -13.09
CA PRO A 113 9.16 16.20 -12.86
C PRO A 113 10.03 15.08 -12.27
N SER A 114 9.40 14.15 -11.54
CA SER A 114 10.05 13.05 -10.82
C SER A 114 10.42 11.89 -11.75
N PHE A 115 9.68 11.75 -12.86
CA PHE A 115 9.89 10.70 -13.87
C PHE A 115 9.98 11.30 -15.27
N PRO A 116 11.02 12.12 -15.53
CA PRO A 116 11.10 12.83 -16.79
C PRO A 116 11.27 11.87 -17.97
N ILE A 117 10.70 12.24 -19.11
CA ILE A 117 10.90 11.56 -20.37
C ILE A 117 12.39 11.70 -20.75
N PRO A 118 13.12 10.59 -20.93
CA PRO A 118 14.53 10.66 -21.28
C PRO A 118 14.74 11.39 -22.60
N ARG A 119 15.85 12.12 -22.72
CA ARG A 119 16.20 12.84 -23.96
C ARG A 119 16.24 11.89 -25.15
N GLY A 120 15.60 12.28 -26.25
CA GLY A 120 15.51 11.45 -27.45
C GLY A 120 14.57 10.24 -27.29
N GLY A 121 13.89 10.07 -26.16
CA GLY A 121 13.03 8.90 -25.90
C GLY A 121 11.75 8.92 -26.73
N VAL A 122 11.17 10.10 -26.99
CA VAL A 122 10.01 10.26 -27.88
C VAL A 122 10.42 10.06 -29.32
N GLU A 123 11.56 10.62 -29.74
CA GLU A 123 12.10 10.47 -31.09
C GLU A 123 12.42 8.99 -31.38
N ARG A 124 13.14 8.31 -30.47
CA ARG A 124 13.43 6.87 -30.58
C ARG A 124 12.18 6.01 -30.63
N LEU A 125 11.12 6.39 -29.90
CA LEU A 125 9.83 5.71 -29.93
C LEU A 125 9.04 6.00 -31.22
N ALA A 126 9.18 7.21 -31.78
CA ALA A 126 8.54 7.60 -33.04
C ALA A 126 9.22 6.96 -34.26
N ASP A 127 10.54 6.74 -34.19
CA ASP A 127 11.33 6.04 -35.21
C ASP A 127 11.15 4.51 -35.15
N TRP A 128 10.41 4.00 -34.16
CA TRP A 128 10.26 2.57 -33.82
C TRP A 128 9.32 1.78 -34.75
N GLU A 129 9.07 2.28 -35.97
CA GLU A 129 8.42 1.54 -37.08
C GLU A 129 9.39 0.61 -37.83
N GLU A 130 10.70 0.62 -37.54
CA GLU A 130 11.66 -0.24 -38.24
C GLU A 130 11.71 -1.69 -37.69
N PRO A 131 11.43 -2.73 -38.53
CA PRO A 131 11.19 -4.11 -38.12
C PRO A 131 12.42 -4.92 -37.64
N SER A 132 13.56 -4.27 -37.39
CA SER A 132 14.86 -4.93 -37.17
C SER A 132 15.33 -5.01 -35.71
N PHE A 133 14.59 -4.45 -34.74
CA PHE A 133 14.99 -4.49 -33.32
C PHE A 133 14.28 -5.60 -32.52
N PRO A 134 15.02 -6.45 -31.77
CA PRO A 134 14.41 -7.48 -30.93
C PRO A 134 13.73 -6.87 -29.70
N SER A 135 12.51 -7.32 -29.43
CA SER A 135 11.77 -7.08 -28.19
C SER A 135 12.59 -7.46 -26.96
N PRO A 136 12.55 -6.69 -25.84
CA PRO A 136 11.66 -5.55 -25.56
C PRO A 136 12.22 -4.16 -25.91
N TRP A 137 11.34 -3.15 -25.90
CA TRP A 137 11.69 -1.73 -26.08
C TRP A 137 12.79 -1.29 -25.08
N PRO A 138 13.74 -0.44 -25.51
CA PRO A 138 14.62 0.25 -24.57
C PRO A 138 13.84 0.92 -23.45
N VAL A 139 14.43 1.01 -22.25
CA VAL A 139 13.79 1.58 -21.04
C VAL A 139 13.23 2.96 -21.33
N GLU A 140 13.96 3.77 -22.08
CA GLU A 140 13.59 5.15 -22.42
C GLU A 140 12.35 5.24 -23.30
N SER A 141 12.22 4.34 -24.27
CA SER A 141 11.04 4.25 -25.13
C SER A 141 9.81 3.76 -24.34
N ARG A 142 10.00 2.86 -23.36
CA ARG A 142 8.92 2.45 -22.45
C ARG A 142 8.44 3.59 -21.56
N ILE A 143 9.35 4.38 -21.01
CA ILE A 143 9.01 5.57 -20.22
C ILE A 143 8.28 6.62 -21.08
N ALA A 144 8.76 6.86 -22.30
CA ALA A 144 8.12 7.78 -23.24
C ALA A 144 6.70 7.33 -23.60
N TYR A 145 6.49 6.03 -23.83
CA TYR A 145 5.17 5.50 -24.13
C TYR A 145 4.21 5.58 -22.94
N ARG A 146 4.69 5.34 -21.71
CA ARG A 146 3.87 5.52 -20.51
C ARG A 146 3.38 6.97 -20.39
N ASN A 147 4.28 7.93 -20.59
CA ASN A 147 3.93 9.35 -20.62
C ASN A 147 2.93 9.68 -21.76
N PHE A 148 3.04 9.03 -22.91
CA PHE A 148 2.06 9.15 -23.98
C PHE A 148 0.67 8.65 -23.55
N LEU A 149 0.57 7.51 -22.84
CA LEU A 149 -0.71 7.00 -22.34
C LEU A 149 -1.37 7.98 -21.36
N ASP A 150 -0.58 8.54 -20.44
CA ASP A 150 -1.06 9.54 -19.47
C ASP A 150 -1.51 10.83 -20.19
N PHE A 151 -0.72 11.30 -21.16
CA PHE A 151 -1.07 12.41 -22.03
C PHE A 151 -2.38 12.15 -22.78
N ARG A 152 -2.51 10.99 -23.44
CA ARG A 152 -3.71 10.60 -24.20
C ARG A 152 -4.94 10.59 -23.31
N SER A 153 -4.86 9.98 -22.13
CA SER A 153 -6.00 9.88 -21.21
C SER A 153 -6.43 11.24 -20.68
N ALA A 154 -5.47 12.11 -20.29
CA ALA A 154 -5.76 13.45 -19.82
C ALA A 154 -6.44 14.33 -20.89
N HIS A 155 -5.97 14.26 -22.14
CA HIS A 155 -6.55 15.04 -23.24
C HIS A 155 -7.87 14.47 -23.74
N ALA A 156 -8.04 13.15 -23.75
CA ALA A 156 -9.33 12.53 -24.05
C ALA A 156 -10.37 12.89 -22.97
N PHE A 157 -10.01 12.85 -21.69
CA PHE A 157 -10.87 13.30 -20.60
C PHE A 157 -11.29 14.77 -20.77
N SER A 158 -10.33 15.65 -21.02
CA SER A 158 -10.58 17.10 -21.20
C SER A 158 -11.41 17.38 -22.45
N GLY A 159 -11.07 16.73 -23.57
CA GLY A 159 -11.79 16.84 -24.84
C GLY A 159 -13.23 16.33 -24.74
N TRP A 160 -13.45 15.21 -24.05
CA TRP A 160 -14.78 14.68 -23.76
C TRP A 160 -15.63 15.68 -22.96
N HIS A 161 -15.07 16.26 -21.89
CA HIS A 161 -15.76 17.25 -21.06
C HIS A 161 -16.10 18.52 -21.85
N MET A 162 -15.16 19.04 -22.64
CA MET A 162 -15.37 20.23 -23.46
C MET A 162 -16.44 19.99 -24.54
N ALA A 163 -16.34 18.89 -25.29
CA ALA A 163 -17.30 18.57 -26.34
C ALA A 163 -18.70 18.28 -25.76
N SER A 164 -18.78 17.66 -24.59
CA SER A 164 -20.04 17.43 -23.89
C SER A 164 -20.67 18.73 -23.39
N ALA A 165 -19.88 19.64 -22.83
CA ALA A 165 -20.37 20.93 -22.32
C ALA A 165 -20.85 21.87 -23.43
N VAL A 166 -20.21 21.85 -24.60
CA VAL A 166 -20.53 22.74 -25.74
C VAL A 166 -21.52 22.08 -26.73
N GLY A 167 -21.88 20.82 -26.53
CA GLY A 167 -22.80 20.08 -27.40
C GLY A 167 -22.18 19.64 -28.73
N LEU A 168 -20.85 19.53 -28.80
CA LEU A 168 -20.08 19.16 -29.99
C LEU A 168 -19.65 17.68 -29.99
N ARG A 169 -20.36 16.80 -29.25
CA ARG A 169 -20.02 15.37 -29.11
C ARG A 169 -19.93 14.65 -30.47
N GLY A 170 -20.87 14.94 -31.38
CA GLY A 170 -20.85 14.37 -32.73
C GLY A 170 -19.64 14.78 -33.57
N TRP A 171 -19.03 15.94 -33.30
CA TRP A 171 -17.86 16.42 -34.06
C TRP A 171 -16.59 15.68 -33.69
N ILE A 172 -16.52 15.13 -32.48
CA ILE A 172 -15.38 14.33 -32.01
C ILE A 172 -15.62 12.81 -32.18
N GLY A 173 -16.66 12.42 -32.94
CA GLY A 173 -16.95 11.02 -33.26
C GLY A 173 -17.73 10.25 -32.19
N LEU A 174 -18.28 10.94 -31.17
CA LEU A 174 -19.11 10.31 -30.14
C LEU A 174 -20.61 10.37 -30.52
N PRO A 175 -21.41 9.35 -30.15
CA PRO A 175 -22.83 9.32 -30.44
C PRO A 175 -23.58 10.51 -29.79
N PRO A 176 -24.67 11.00 -30.40
CA PRO A 176 -25.43 12.13 -29.88
C PRO A 176 -26.24 11.75 -28.63
N GLY A 177 -25.87 12.34 -27.49
CA GLY A 177 -26.76 12.50 -26.33
C GLY A 177 -26.51 11.55 -25.16
N THR A 178 -27.10 11.89 -24.01
CA THR A 178 -27.15 11.06 -22.80
C THR A 178 -28.48 10.31 -22.68
N ALA A 179 -29.42 10.45 -23.63
CA ALA A 179 -30.78 9.93 -23.48
C ALA A 179 -30.82 8.39 -23.32
N ASP A 180 -30.04 7.66 -24.10
CA ASP A 180 -29.93 6.20 -23.99
C ASP A 180 -29.23 5.79 -22.67
N LEU A 181 -28.26 6.60 -22.22
CA LEU A 181 -27.60 6.42 -20.93
C LEU A 181 -28.55 6.67 -19.76
N ASP A 182 -29.31 7.77 -19.80
CA ASP A 182 -30.28 8.13 -18.78
C ASP A 182 -31.42 7.11 -18.72
N ALA A 183 -31.84 6.56 -19.86
CA ALA A 183 -32.79 5.44 -19.92
C ALA A 183 -32.22 4.16 -19.30
N MET A 184 -30.99 3.76 -19.63
CA MET A 184 -30.35 2.58 -19.05
C MET A 184 -30.06 2.75 -17.54
N VAL A 185 -29.62 3.93 -17.12
CA VAL A 185 -29.41 4.25 -15.69
C VAL A 185 -30.74 4.22 -14.97
N ALA A 186 -31.81 4.79 -15.54
CA ALA A 186 -33.15 4.73 -14.96
C ALA A 186 -33.69 3.29 -14.87
N GLU A 187 -33.43 2.44 -15.87
CA GLU A 187 -33.81 1.01 -15.84
C GLU A 187 -33.08 0.28 -14.70
N ARG A 188 -31.75 0.41 -14.62
CA ARG A 188 -30.93 -0.28 -13.60
C ARG A 188 -31.19 0.25 -12.18
N VAL A 189 -31.38 1.56 -12.03
CA VAL A 189 -31.81 2.16 -10.76
C VAL A 189 -33.24 1.75 -10.44
N GLY A 190 -34.12 1.56 -11.43
CA GLY A 190 -35.47 1.04 -11.23
C GLY A 190 -35.52 -0.35 -10.61
N ILE A 191 -34.56 -1.23 -10.96
CA ILE A 191 -34.40 -2.54 -10.29
C ILE A 191 -34.00 -2.36 -8.82
N LEU A 192 -33.12 -1.39 -8.53
CA LEU A 192 -32.73 -1.07 -7.15
C LEU A 192 -33.89 -0.44 -6.37
N ASP A 193 -34.65 0.47 -6.99
CA ASP A 193 -35.80 1.16 -6.40
C ASP A 193 -36.88 0.17 -5.90
N GLN A 194 -37.00 -1.02 -6.52
CA GLN A 194 -37.88 -2.09 -6.01
C GLN A 194 -37.43 -2.66 -4.66
N ARG A 195 -36.13 -2.62 -4.36
CA ARG A 195 -35.53 -3.13 -3.11
C ARG A 195 -35.21 -2.04 -2.09
N LEU A 196 -35.25 -0.77 -2.49
CA LEU A 196 -34.98 0.35 -1.56
C LEU A 196 -35.94 0.42 -0.37
N PRO A 197 -37.25 0.12 -0.48
CA PRO A 197 -38.14 0.10 0.68
C PRO A 197 -37.69 -0.89 1.75
N GLU A 198 -37.35 -2.12 1.34
CA GLU A 198 -36.80 -3.14 2.23
C GLU A 198 -35.49 -2.67 2.88
N LEU A 199 -34.56 -2.11 2.09
CA LEU A 199 -33.30 -1.59 2.62
C LEU A 199 -33.48 -0.35 3.51
N HIS A 200 -34.49 0.48 3.24
CA HIS A 200 -34.85 1.63 4.07
C HIS A 200 -35.39 1.18 5.43
N GLU A 201 -36.26 0.18 5.45
CA GLU A 201 -36.77 -0.40 6.70
C GLU A 201 -35.63 -1.02 7.53
N ARG A 202 -34.69 -1.70 6.87
CA ARG A 202 -33.59 -2.40 7.54
C ARG A 202 -32.44 -1.50 7.97
N PHE A 203 -32.01 -0.57 7.13
CA PHE A 203 -30.78 0.22 7.33
C PHE A 203 -31.01 1.72 7.48
N GLY A 204 -32.27 2.18 7.38
CA GLY A 204 -32.63 3.59 7.49
C GLY A 204 -32.58 4.36 6.17
N GLU A 205 -33.14 5.58 6.21
CA GLU A 205 -33.29 6.45 5.05
C GLU A 205 -31.96 6.89 4.44
N GLU A 206 -31.01 7.28 5.29
CA GLU A 206 -29.69 7.77 4.85
C GLU A 206 -28.96 6.73 4.00
N PHE A 207 -29.00 5.45 4.40
CA PHE A 207 -28.37 4.37 3.66
C PHE A 207 -29.03 4.13 2.31
N ALA A 208 -30.37 4.04 2.27
CA ALA A 208 -31.11 3.80 1.03
C ALA A 208 -30.88 4.93 0.01
N VAL A 209 -30.90 6.19 0.47
CA VAL A 209 -30.61 7.37 -0.37
C VAL A 209 -29.16 7.33 -0.86
N ALA A 210 -28.20 7.09 0.03
CA ALA A 210 -26.78 7.02 -0.33
C ALA A 210 -26.49 5.89 -1.33
N LEU A 211 -27.08 4.70 -1.14
CA LEU A 211 -26.92 3.56 -2.04
C LEU A 211 -27.47 3.87 -3.43
N ARG A 212 -28.66 4.49 -3.52
CA ARG A 212 -29.26 4.93 -4.78
C ARG A 212 -28.36 5.93 -5.50
N THR A 213 -27.96 7.01 -4.81
CA THR A 213 -27.10 8.05 -5.38
C THR A 213 -25.75 7.51 -5.83
N LYS A 214 -25.12 6.63 -5.03
CA LYS A 214 -23.83 6.03 -5.36
C LYS A 214 -23.93 5.08 -6.55
N SER A 215 -25.02 4.31 -6.64
CA SER A 215 -25.27 3.42 -7.77
C SER A 215 -25.52 4.21 -9.05
N GLU A 216 -26.35 5.25 -9.00
CA GLU A 216 -26.61 6.16 -10.13
C GLU A 216 -25.32 6.85 -10.60
N THR A 217 -24.57 7.45 -9.67
CA THR A 217 -23.29 8.12 -9.95
C THR A 217 -22.26 7.15 -10.49
N GLY A 218 -22.18 5.93 -9.93
CA GLY A 218 -21.27 4.89 -10.36
C GLY A 218 -21.57 4.39 -11.77
N LEU A 219 -22.84 4.17 -12.11
CA LEU A 219 -23.27 3.79 -13.46
C LEU A 219 -22.95 4.89 -14.48
N ARG A 220 -23.28 6.16 -14.16
CA ARG A 220 -22.93 7.30 -15.02
C ARG A 220 -21.42 7.45 -15.21
N ALA A 221 -20.64 7.25 -14.14
CA ALA A 221 -19.18 7.34 -14.20
C ALA A 221 -18.57 6.21 -15.06
N ARG A 222 -19.08 4.98 -14.97
CA ARG A 222 -18.62 3.85 -15.79
C ARG A 222 -18.82 4.12 -17.27
N GLU A 223 -20.00 4.62 -17.65
CA GLU A 223 -20.33 4.93 -19.03
C GLU A 223 -19.55 6.13 -19.55
N ARG A 224 -19.42 7.20 -18.75
CA ARG A 224 -18.51 8.31 -19.07
C ARG A 224 -17.09 7.80 -19.33
N ASN A 225 -16.57 6.91 -18.47
CA ASN A 225 -15.24 6.35 -18.63
C ASN A 225 -15.13 5.45 -19.88
N ARG A 226 -16.21 4.75 -20.25
CA ARG A 226 -16.27 3.98 -21.51
C ARG A 226 -16.15 4.91 -22.71
N GLU A 227 -16.93 5.97 -22.76
CA GLU A 227 -16.89 6.96 -23.85
C GLU A 227 -15.53 7.68 -23.94
N ILE A 228 -14.90 7.99 -22.80
CA ILE A 228 -13.55 8.57 -22.79
C ILE A 228 -12.55 7.57 -23.40
N ARG A 229 -12.64 6.28 -23.07
CA ARG A 229 -11.79 5.24 -23.69
C ARG A 229 -12.06 5.06 -25.18
N GLU A 230 -13.31 5.20 -25.60
CA GLU A 230 -13.66 5.23 -27.04
C GLU A 230 -13.03 6.44 -27.74
N LEU A 231 -12.98 7.61 -27.08
CA LEU A 231 -12.29 8.77 -27.62
C LEU A 231 -10.76 8.61 -27.66
N GLU A 232 -10.19 7.94 -26.65
CA GLU A 232 -8.77 7.58 -26.65
C GLU A 232 -8.41 6.69 -27.85
N SER A 233 -9.24 5.68 -28.14
CA SER A 233 -8.98 4.73 -29.22
C SER A 233 -9.27 5.31 -30.60
N LEU A 234 -10.36 6.05 -30.77
CA LEU A 234 -10.79 6.59 -32.06
C LEU A 234 -9.82 7.65 -32.62
N HIS A 235 -9.14 8.38 -31.75
CA HIS A 235 -8.18 9.43 -32.12
C HIS A 235 -6.75 9.11 -31.72
N ASN A 236 -6.38 7.83 -31.54
CA ASN A 236 -5.06 7.46 -31.03
C ASN A 236 -3.91 8.05 -31.86
N ASP A 237 -4.00 8.04 -33.19
CA ASP A 237 -2.97 8.59 -34.09
C ASP A 237 -2.88 10.12 -34.00
N PHE A 238 -4.02 10.79 -33.80
CA PHE A 238 -4.06 12.23 -33.55
C PHE A 238 -3.39 12.56 -32.21
N TRP A 239 -3.71 11.82 -31.15
CA TRP A 239 -3.09 12.00 -29.84
C TRP A 239 -1.58 11.76 -29.88
N TRP A 240 -1.15 10.73 -30.60
CA TRP A 240 0.28 10.44 -30.81
C TRP A 240 0.98 11.59 -31.51
N SER A 241 0.42 12.05 -32.64
CA SER A 241 0.95 13.18 -33.39
C SER A 241 1.02 14.44 -32.52
N LEU A 242 -0.04 14.73 -31.77
CA LEU A 242 -0.09 15.88 -30.86
C LEU A 242 0.96 15.75 -29.76
N PHE A 243 1.15 14.57 -29.18
CA PHE A 243 2.16 14.30 -28.15
C PHE A 243 3.58 14.53 -28.67
N VAL A 244 3.92 14.01 -29.86
CA VAL A 244 5.24 14.21 -30.47
C VAL A 244 5.53 15.68 -30.70
N TRP A 245 4.57 16.43 -31.28
CA TRP A 245 4.73 17.88 -31.45
C TRP A 245 4.79 18.64 -30.13
N SER A 246 3.99 18.23 -29.15
CA SER A 246 3.98 18.85 -27.82
C SER A 246 5.29 18.60 -27.08
N SER A 247 5.92 17.44 -27.26
CA SER A 247 7.28 17.16 -26.77
C SER A 247 8.31 18.03 -27.48
N ARG A 248 8.27 18.12 -28.82
CA ARG A 248 9.22 18.92 -29.62
C ARG A 248 9.19 20.42 -29.31
N PHE A 249 8.02 20.96 -28.97
CA PHE A 249 7.84 22.36 -28.59
C PHE A 249 7.85 22.59 -27.07
N ASP A 250 8.19 21.57 -26.28
CA ASP A 250 8.20 21.61 -24.82
C ASP A 250 6.86 22.03 -24.18
N LEU A 251 5.74 21.80 -24.86
CA LEU A 251 4.38 22.08 -24.36
C LEU A 251 3.95 21.12 -23.24
N ILE A 252 4.52 19.92 -23.20
CA ILE A 252 4.33 18.99 -22.06
C ILE A 252 5.23 19.34 -20.86
N ARG A 253 6.10 20.34 -20.99
CA ARG A 253 7.03 20.76 -19.93
C ARG A 253 7.20 22.28 -19.93
N VAL A 254 6.10 23.01 -20.14
CA VAL A 254 6.10 24.48 -20.26
C VAL A 254 6.77 25.12 -19.05
N TYR A 255 6.42 24.67 -17.83
CA TYR A 255 6.97 25.24 -16.60
C TYR A 255 8.46 24.94 -16.39
N ARG A 256 9.01 23.94 -17.10
CA ARG A 256 10.44 23.60 -17.09
C ARG A 256 11.22 24.21 -18.25
N SER A 257 10.54 24.50 -19.37
CA SER A 257 11.13 25.01 -20.60
C SER A 257 11.92 26.31 -20.41
N GLU A 258 13.00 26.48 -21.17
CA GLU A 258 13.87 27.65 -21.07
C GLU A 258 13.21 28.89 -21.69
N TRP A 259 12.41 28.71 -22.74
CA TRP A 259 11.63 29.80 -23.32
C TRP A 259 10.63 30.43 -22.32
N PHE A 260 9.95 29.62 -21.49
CA PHE A 260 9.02 30.15 -20.50
C PHE A 260 9.76 30.85 -19.35
N ALA A 261 10.88 30.27 -18.90
CA ALA A 261 11.79 30.90 -17.94
C ALA A 261 12.33 32.24 -18.46
N ALA A 262 12.64 32.34 -19.75
CA ALA A 262 13.09 33.58 -20.40
C ALA A 262 12.04 34.69 -20.28
N PHE A 263 10.75 34.40 -20.44
CA PHE A 263 9.69 35.40 -20.27
C PHE A 263 9.61 35.91 -18.83
N TRP A 264 9.75 35.03 -17.84
CA TRP A 264 9.82 35.42 -16.43
C TRP A 264 11.07 36.26 -16.11
N ALA A 265 12.22 35.90 -16.69
CA ALA A 265 13.45 36.69 -16.56
C ALA A 265 13.29 38.09 -17.18
N ILE A 266 12.67 38.18 -18.36
CA ILE A 266 12.38 39.46 -19.01
C ILE A 266 11.44 40.32 -18.15
N LEU A 267 10.42 39.71 -17.53
CA LEU A 267 9.54 40.40 -16.59
C LEU A 267 10.31 40.90 -15.37
N PHE A 268 11.15 40.05 -14.77
CA PHE A 268 11.95 40.39 -13.60
C PHE A 268 12.87 41.59 -13.88
N PHE A 269 13.68 41.53 -14.93
CA PHE A 269 14.58 42.63 -15.30
C PHE A 269 13.80 43.87 -15.79
N GLY A 270 12.64 43.68 -16.41
CA GLY A 270 11.69 44.75 -16.76
C GLY A 270 11.20 45.52 -15.54
N VAL A 271 10.69 44.81 -14.54
CA VAL A 271 10.19 45.39 -13.28
C VAL A 271 11.34 46.02 -12.52
N LEU A 272 12.46 45.31 -12.33
CA LEU A 272 13.64 45.77 -11.60
C LEU A 272 14.21 47.06 -12.20
N SER A 273 14.42 47.10 -13.52
CA SER A 273 14.98 48.25 -14.21
C SER A 273 14.05 49.48 -14.20
N ASN A 274 12.74 49.26 -14.14
CA ASN A 274 11.73 50.31 -14.00
C ASN A 274 11.60 50.79 -12.54
N THR A 275 11.71 49.91 -11.55
CA THR A 275 11.69 50.26 -10.12
C THR A 275 12.75 51.30 -9.82
N PHE A 276 13.98 51.11 -10.31
CA PHE A 276 15.08 52.04 -10.06
C PHE A 276 15.18 53.19 -11.08
N ARG A 277 14.15 53.41 -11.91
CA ARG A 277 14.14 54.52 -12.89
C ARG A 277 14.07 55.87 -12.18
N GLY A 278 15.19 56.59 -12.20
CA GLY A 278 15.35 57.89 -11.53
C GLY A 278 15.98 57.81 -10.14
N GLY A 279 16.56 56.67 -9.77
CA GLY A 279 17.33 56.48 -8.53
C GLY A 279 16.48 56.07 -7.32
N TRP A 280 17.12 55.42 -6.35
CA TRP A 280 16.48 54.85 -5.16
C TRP A 280 15.75 55.89 -4.30
N ARG A 281 16.27 57.13 -4.24
CA ARG A 281 15.68 58.24 -3.47
C ARG A 281 14.26 58.59 -3.89
N ARG A 282 13.88 58.30 -5.14
CA ARG A 282 12.51 58.52 -5.65
C ARG A 282 11.50 57.58 -4.98
N LEU A 283 11.94 56.39 -4.57
CA LEU A 283 11.09 55.32 -4.03
C LEU A 283 10.65 55.60 -2.60
N LEU A 284 11.38 56.44 -1.87
CA LEU A 284 11.02 56.88 -0.52
C LEU A 284 9.86 57.88 -0.47
N ARG A 285 9.39 58.38 -1.62
CA ARG A 285 8.29 59.36 -1.67
C ARG A 285 6.93 58.67 -1.45
N PRO A 286 6.05 59.16 -0.55
CA PRO A 286 4.73 58.57 -0.31
C PRO A 286 3.88 58.36 -1.56
N ALA A 287 3.93 59.31 -2.50
CA ALA A 287 3.24 59.22 -3.80
C ALA A 287 3.75 58.07 -4.72
N LYS A 288 4.79 57.33 -4.32
CA LYS A 288 5.35 56.17 -5.03
C LYS A 288 5.22 54.87 -4.25
N TRP A 289 4.61 54.86 -3.07
CA TRP A 289 4.46 53.64 -2.27
C TRP A 289 3.65 52.56 -2.98
N GLY A 290 2.53 52.91 -3.64
CA GLY A 290 1.76 51.93 -4.44
C GLY A 290 2.61 51.30 -5.56
N PHE A 291 3.41 52.11 -6.26
CA PHE A 291 4.34 51.63 -7.28
C PHE A 291 5.41 50.70 -6.70
N VAL A 292 6.01 51.05 -5.56
CA VAL A 292 7.02 50.24 -4.86
C VAL A 292 6.43 48.92 -4.38
N LEU A 293 5.24 48.93 -3.78
CA LEU A 293 4.56 47.73 -3.29
C LEU A 293 4.27 46.76 -4.43
N THR A 294 3.68 47.22 -5.54
CA THR A 294 3.40 46.35 -6.70
C THR A 294 4.66 45.77 -7.31
N HIS A 295 5.69 46.58 -7.52
CA HIS A 295 6.95 46.11 -8.11
C HIS A 295 7.68 45.13 -7.19
N THR A 296 7.71 45.40 -5.88
CA THR A 296 8.32 44.50 -4.89
C THR A 296 7.55 43.19 -4.81
N GLY A 297 6.21 43.23 -4.85
CA GLY A 297 5.37 42.04 -4.90
C GLY A 297 5.66 41.16 -6.12
N ILE A 298 5.74 41.75 -7.32
CA ILE A 298 6.10 40.99 -8.54
C ILE A 298 7.50 40.39 -8.42
N LEU A 299 8.49 41.17 -7.95
CA LEU A 299 9.85 40.66 -7.75
C LEU A 299 9.89 39.51 -6.73
N MET A 300 9.13 39.62 -5.63
CA MET A 300 9.01 38.55 -4.63
C MET A 300 8.35 37.29 -5.21
N VAL A 301 7.31 37.42 -6.02
CA VAL A 301 6.67 36.27 -6.70
C VAL A 301 7.68 35.55 -7.60
N VAL A 302 8.44 36.29 -8.41
CA VAL A 302 9.43 35.68 -9.30
C VAL A 302 10.59 35.05 -8.53
N VAL A 303 11.12 35.73 -7.50
CA VAL A 303 12.19 35.19 -6.66
C VAL A 303 11.71 33.98 -5.84
N GLY A 304 10.48 34.02 -5.33
CA GLY A 304 9.86 32.90 -4.63
C GLY A 304 9.66 31.69 -5.55
N GLY A 305 9.20 31.91 -6.78
CA GLY A 305 9.11 30.85 -7.79
C GLY A 305 10.47 30.27 -8.19
N PHE A 306 11.49 31.12 -8.33
CA PHE A 306 12.87 30.68 -8.60
C PHE A 306 13.45 29.88 -7.43
N HIS A 307 13.25 30.36 -6.19
CA HIS A 307 13.67 29.66 -4.99
C HIS A 307 12.95 28.32 -4.86
N GLY A 308 11.63 28.29 -5.04
CA GLY A 308 10.84 27.05 -5.08
C GLY A 308 11.34 26.07 -6.14
N ARG A 309 11.68 26.53 -7.35
CA ARG A 309 12.29 25.67 -8.40
C ARG A 309 13.65 25.09 -7.98
N LEU A 310 14.41 25.79 -7.14
CA LEU A 310 15.70 25.30 -6.62
C LEU A 310 15.57 24.40 -5.38
N THR A 311 14.51 24.55 -4.59
CA THR A 311 14.41 23.91 -3.26
C THR A 311 13.23 22.95 -3.08
N GLU A 312 12.16 23.04 -3.88
CA GLU A 312 11.02 22.12 -3.77
C GLU A 312 11.40 20.73 -4.31
N MET A 313 11.64 19.80 -3.37
CA MET A 313 11.44 18.38 -3.61
C MET A 313 9.99 18.05 -3.25
N ARG A 314 9.14 17.74 -4.25
CA ARG A 314 7.74 17.42 -4.01
C ARG A 314 7.61 15.95 -3.64
N GLY A 315 7.38 15.68 -2.35
CA GLY A 315 6.74 14.45 -1.84
C GLY A 315 7.19 13.15 -2.48
N ILE A 316 8.49 12.91 -2.56
CA ILE A 316 9.04 11.59 -2.89
C ILE A 316 9.50 10.97 -1.57
N LEU A 317 9.04 9.76 -1.29
CA LEU A 317 9.70 8.91 -0.31
C LEU A 317 11.01 8.43 -0.94
N GLU A 318 12.07 9.21 -0.79
CA GLU A 318 13.42 8.78 -1.15
C GLU A 318 13.93 7.83 -0.07
N LEU A 319 13.92 6.53 -0.38
CA LEU A 319 14.66 5.55 0.41
C LEU A 319 16.15 5.71 0.06
N HIS A 320 16.87 6.53 0.85
CA HIS A 320 18.34 6.55 0.81
C HIS A 320 18.84 5.26 1.42
N VAL A 321 19.04 4.26 0.58
CA VAL A 321 19.87 3.12 0.92
C VAL A 321 21.30 3.59 0.72
N ASP A 322 21.95 4.02 1.80
CA ASP A 322 23.33 4.50 1.77
C ASP A 322 24.20 3.58 0.90
N GLU A 323 25.01 4.18 0.00
CA GLU A 323 26.00 3.49 -0.84
C GLU A 323 26.97 2.59 -0.05
N SER A 324 26.95 2.65 1.28
CA SER A 324 27.86 1.95 2.18
C SER A 324 27.58 0.47 2.38
N ARG A 325 26.38 -0.03 2.03
CA ARG A 325 26.09 -1.46 2.10
C ARG A 325 25.36 -1.87 0.85
N GLY A 326 26.09 -2.39 -0.13
CA GLY A 326 25.53 -3.09 -1.28
C GLY A 326 24.73 -4.35 -0.94
N TYR A 327 24.31 -4.50 0.32
CA TYR A 327 23.60 -5.62 0.92
C TYR A 327 22.42 -5.10 1.75
N PHE A 328 21.26 -5.77 1.68
CA PHE A 328 20.12 -5.56 2.57
C PHE A 328 19.72 -6.90 3.20
N GLN A 329 19.11 -6.87 4.39
CA GLN A 329 18.69 -8.08 5.09
C GLN A 329 17.27 -8.48 4.64
N GLN A 330 17.14 -9.69 4.11
CA GLN A 330 15.87 -10.31 3.73
C GLN A 330 15.07 -10.72 4.98
N TRP A 331 13.78 -11.02 4.81
CA TRP A 331 12.86 -11.35 5.91
C TRP A 331 13.29 -12.57 6.73
N ASP A 332 14.11 -13.44 6.15
CA ASP A 332 14.70 -14.64 6.78
C ASP A 332 16.04 -14.34 7.49
N GLY A 333 16.44 -13.07 7.56
CA GLY A 333 17.67 -12.62 8.19
C GLY A 333 18.91 -12.70 7.31
N ARG A 334 18.81 -13.12 6.04
CA ARG A 334 19.96 -13.24 5.12
C ARG A 334 20.30 -11.92 4.44
N GLU A 335 21.58 -11.60 4.31
CA GLU A 335 22.03 -10.43 3.55
C GLU A 335 22.04 -10.73 2.03
N ALA A 336 21.44 -9.86 1.22
CA ALA A 336 21.32 -9.98 -0.24
C ALA A 336 21.74 -8.69 -0.96
N PHE A 337 22.31 -8.81 -2.16
CA PHE A 337 22.82 -7.66 -2.90
C PHE A 337 21.73 -6.75 -3.47
N PHE A 338 21.96 -5.44 -3.46
CA PHE A 338 21.03 -4.44 -4.02
C PHE A 338 20.92 -4.51 -5.56
N LYS A 339 22.00 -4.95 -6.22
CA LYS A 339 22.05 -5.28 -7.65
C LYS A 339 22.66 -6.65 -7.78
N ASP A 340 21.96 -7.58 -8.42
CA ASP A 340 22.60 -8.81 -8.90
C ASP A 340 23.57 -8.44 -10.02
N PRO A 341 24.90 -8.65 -9.86
CA PRO A 341 25.89 -8.30 -10.89
C PRO A 341 25.72 -9.09 -12.19
N SER A 342 24.89 -10.13 -12.19
CA SER A 342 24.63 -11.00 -13.35
C SER A 342 23.34 -10.66 -14.11
N ALA A 343 22.51 -9.75 -13.59
CA ALA A 343 21.23 -9.36 -14.18
C ALA A 343 21.34 -8.01 -14.93
N ASP A 344 22.04 -8.00 -16.06
CA ASP A 344 21.93 -6.90 -17.02
C ASP A 344 20.51 -6.88 -17.61
N GLY A 345 19.67 -5.94 -17.16
CA GLY A 345 18.45 -5.55 -17.88
C GLY A 345 17.11 -6.07 -17.35
N LEU A 346 17.07 -6.76 -16.21
CA LEU A 346 15.81 -7.02 -15.50
C LEU A 346 15.67 -6.01 -14.36
N ASP A 347 14.58 -5.22 -14.39
CA ASP A 347 14.14 -4.45 -13.23
C ASP A 347 14.07 -5.41 -12.04
N THR A 348 15.03 -5.33 -11.13
CA THR A 348 14.91 -5.92 -9.80
C THR A 348 13.77 -5.18 -9.13
N SER A 349 12.59 -5.76 -9.29
CA SER A 349 11.34 -5.29 -8.71
C SER A 349 11.47 -5.49 -7.22
N PHE A 350 11.93 -4.48 -6.49
CA PHE A 350 11.88 -4.53 -5.04
C PHE A 350 10.42 -4.31 -4.62
N LEU A 351 9.93 -5.19 -3.76
CA LEU A 351 8.64 -5.01 -3.13
C LEU A 351 8.90 -4.29 -1.80
N VAL A 352 8.50 -3.02 -1.70
CA VAL A 352 8.45 -2.33 -0.41
C VAL A 352 7.24 -2.87 0.33
N ARG A 353 7.46 -3.68 1.37
CA ARG A 353 6.41 -4.01 2.32
C ARG A 353 6.38 -2.91 3.37
N LEU A 354 5.34 -2.08 3.33
CA LEU A 354 5.02 -1.20 4.45
C LEU A 354 4.52 -2.09 5.59
N ASP A 355 5.39 -2.42 6.54
CA ASP A 355 5.02 -3.23 7.71
C ASP A 355 3.97 -2.51 8.58
N ALA A 356 3.99 -1.17 8.58
CA ALA A 356 3.01 -0.34 9.25
C ALA A 356 2.82 0.97 8.48
N PHE A 357 1.65 1.15 7.87
CA PHE A 357 1.22 2.42 7.30
C PHE A 357 -0.27 2.56 7.56
N ARG A 358 -0.64 3.35 8.55
CA ARG A 358 -2.04 3.68 8.77
C ARG A 358 -2.36 4.92 7.98
N ALA A 359 -2.76 4.77 6.71
CA ALA A 359 -3.46 5.86 6.03
C ALA A 359 -4.61 6.35 6.94
N ASP A 360 -4.75 7.67 7.08
CA ASP A 360 -5.75 8.33 7.94
C ASP A 360 -7.18 8.18 7.35
N TYR A 361 -7.51 6.97 6.88
CA TYR A 361 -8.86 6.55 6.61
C TYR A 361 -9.55 6.40 7.95
N HIS A 362 -10.69 7.08 8.07
CA HIS A 362 -11.50 6.99 9.26
C HIS A 362 -11.96 5.55 9.47
N ASP A 363 -11.77 5.02 10.68
CA ASP A 363 -12.26 3.69 11.05
C ASP A 363 -13.78 3.61 10.87
N VAL A 364 -14.28 2.44 10.51
CA VAL A 364 -15.66 2.27 10.03
C VAL A 364 -16.34 1.09 10.72
N LEU A 365 -17.41 1.39 11.43
CA LEU A 365 -18.28 0.38 12.01
C LEU A 365 -19.13 -0.24 10.90
N GLU A 366 -18.98 -1.55 10.73
CA GLU A 366 -19.83 -2.36 9.85
C GLU A 366 -20.88 -3.12 10.67
N VAL A 367 -22.09 -3.15 10.16
CA VAL A 367 -23.20 -3.94 10.70
C VAL A 367 -23.56 -5.03 9.70
N LEU A 368 -23.35 -6.28 10.10
CA LEU A 368 -23.50 -7.44 9.22
C LEU A 368 -24.69 -8.29 9.66
N TYR A 369 -25.71 -8.39 8.81
CA TYR A 369 -26.84 -9.31 9.00
C TYR A 369 -26.55 -10.66 8.33
N LEU A 370 -26.63 -11.74 9.09
CA LEU A 370 -26.33 -13.11 8.65
C LEU A 370 -27.56 -14.03 8.78
N LYS A 371 -27.75 -14.89 7.79
CA LYS A 371 -28.61 -16.08 7.85
C LYS A 371 -27.75 -17.31 8.12
N GLN A 372 -28.12 -18.06 9.14
CA GLN A 372 -27.41 -19.28 9.53
C GLN A 372 -27.54 -20.36 8.44
N LYS A 373 -26.43 -21.01 8.07
CA LYS A 373 -26.43 -22.16 7.18
C LYS A 373 -26.64 -23.46 7.98
N ALA A 374 -27.31 -24.43 7.35
CA ALA A 374 -27.52 -25.76 7.93
C ALA A 374 -26.20 -26.53 8.21
N GLU A 375 -25.13 -26.23 7.48
CA GLU A 375 -23.81 -26.86 7.61
C GLU A 375 -22.87 -26.13 8.59
N GLY A 376 -23.35 -25.09 9.28
CA GLY A 376 -22.54 -24.18 10.09
C GLY A 376 -22.06 -22.94 9.31
N GLY A 377 -21.89 -21.82 10.01
CA GLY A 377 -21.53 -20.52 9.43
C GLY A 377 -22.73 -19.66 8.98
N GLY A 378 -22.46 -18.42 8.54
CA GLY A 378 -23.47 -17.43 8.13
C GLY A 378 -23.32 -17.00 6.67
N LYS A 379 -24.43 -16.81 5.96
CA LYS A 379 -24.47 -16.09 4.67
C LYS A 379 -25.06 -14.70 4.92
N PHE A 380 -24.52 -13.66 4.29
CA PHE A 380 -25.16 -12.33 4.36
C PHE A 380 -26.62 -12.42 3.95
N GLU A 381 -27.48 -11.84 4.78
CA GLU A 381 -28.90 -11.73 4.49
C GLU A 381 -29.12 -10.90 3.21
N PHE A 382 -28.37 -9.79 3.09
CA PHE A 382 -28.38 -8.92 1.92
C PHE A 382 -27.07 -9.08 1.16
N PRO A 383 -27.06 -9.70 -0.04
CA PRO A 383 -25.85 -9.87 -0.85
C PRO A 383 -25.50 -8.56 -1.56
N LEU A 384 -25.12 -7.54 -0.78
CA LEU A 384 -24.69 -6.24 -1.27
C LEU A 384 -23.19 -6.27 -1.58
N ASP A 385 -22.77 -5.49 -2.58
CA ASP A 385 -21.34 -5.32 -2.91
C ASP A 385 -20.52 -4.80 -1.71
N ARG A 386 -21.17 -4.01 -0.83
CA ARG A 386 -20.63 -3.58 0.47
C ARG A 386 -21.76 -3.50 1.49
N GLN A 387 -21.49 -3.99 2.69
CA GLN A 387 -22.40 -3.85 3.83
C GLN A 387 -22.40 -2.40 4.34
N PRO A 388 -23.40 -1.98 5.13
CA PRO A 388 -23.45 -0.63 5.69
C PRO A 388 -22.20 -0.33 6.51
N ARG A 389 -21.59 0.82 6.24
CA ARG A 389 -20.41 1.32 6.95
C ARG A 389 -20.70 2.71 7.48
N ALA A 390 -20.42 2.93 8.75
CA ALA A 390 -20.50 4.25 9.36
C ALA A 390 -19.12 4.64 9.89
N ARG A 391 -18.67 5.86 9.61
CA ARG A 391 -17.46 6.40 10.22
C ARG A 391 -17.62 6.40 11.75
N VAL A 392 -16.65 5.83 12.45
CA VAL A 392 -16.67 5.74 13.91
C VAL A 392 -16.16 7.02 14.56
N PHE A 393 -16.87 7.46 15.58
CA PHE A 393 -16.47 8.51 16.50
C PHE A 393 -17.22 8.33 17.81
N GLU A 394 -16.67 8.86 18.90
CA GLU A 394 -17.31 8.81 20.22
C GLU A 394 -18.67 9.53 20.18
N GLY A 395 -19.71 8.86 20.69
CA GLY A 395 -21.09 9.35 20.67
C GLY A 395 -21.86 9.05 19.39
N LEU A 396 -21.29 8.32 18.41
CA LEU A 396 -22.03 7.85 17.24
C LEU A 396 -23.23 6.99 17.68
N GLU A 397 -24.43 7.37 17.26
CA GLU A 397 -25.66 6.59 17.45
C GLU A 397 -26.27 6.21 16.10
N ARG A 398 -26.65 4.94 15.96
CA ARG A 398 -27.30 4.40 14.77
C ARG A 398 -28.45 3.48 15.15
N SER A 399 -29.55 3.62 14.43
CA SER A 399 -30.77 2.84 14.62
C SER A 399 -31.07 2.08 13.33
N TYR A 400 -31.33 0.79 13.48
CA TYR A 400 -31.52 -0.19 12.43
C TYR A 400 -32.78 -1.00 12.70
N ASP A 401 -33.23 -1.72 11.67
CA ASP A 401 -34.34 -2.66 11.71
C ASP A 401 -35.62 -2.06 12.30
N TRP A 402 -36.19 -1.09 11.56
CA TRP A 402 -37.37 -0.36 12.00
C TRP A 402 -38.63 -1.20 11.81
N GLY A 403 -39.47 -1.25 12.85
CA GLY A 403 -40.74 -1.95 12.84
C GLY A 403 -41.83 -1.23 13.62
N ILE A 404 -43.00 -1.85 13.67
CA ILE A 404 -44.11 -1.40 14.50
C ILE A 404 -44.09 -2.23 15.78
N ASP A 405 -44.03 -1.58 16.94
CA ASP A 405 -44.07 -2.27 18.22
C ASP A 405 -45.51 -2.67 18.62
N SER A 406 -45.62 -3.34 19.77
CA SER A 406 -46.90 -3.71 20.38
C SER A 406 -47.85 -2.54 20.68
N SER A 407 -47.34 -1.30 20.72
CA SER A 407 -48.13 -0.08 20.94
C SER A 407 -48.62 0.57 19.64
N GLY A 408 -48.20 0.05 18.48
CA GLY A 408 -48.48 0.65 17.17
C GLY A 408 -47.53 1.78 16.79
N ALA A 409 -46.49 2.05 17.60
CA ALA A 409 -45.49 3.06 17.32
C ALA A 409 -44.35 2.49 16.46
N ARG A 410 -43.82 3.31 15.55
CA ARG A 410 -42.66 2.95 14.74
C ARG A 410 -41.39 3.13 15.57
N VAL A 411 -40.69 2.03 15.86
CA VAL A 411 -39.48 2.02 16.70
C VAL A 411 -38.37 1.17 16.05
N PRO A 412 -37.09 1.47 16.33
CA PRO A 412 -35.98 0.63 15.89
C PRO A 412 -35.84 -0.59 16.82
N PHE A 413 -35.68 -1.78 16.23
CA PHE A 413 -35.46 -3.03 16.97
C PHE A 413 -33.96 -3.31 17.21
N PHE A 414 -33.09 -2.49 16.62
CA PHE A 414 -31.65 -2.59 16.87
C PHE A 414 -31.03 -1.19 16.91
N LYS A 415 -30.34 -0.86 18.00
CA LYS A 415 -29.57 0.38 18.13
C LYS A 415 -28.14 0.09 18.52
N VAL A 416 -27.25 0.92 18.00
CA VAL A 416 -25.83 0.87 18.29
C VAL A 416 -25.35 2.26 18.69
N LYS A 417 -24.67 2.34 19.83
CA LYS A 417 -24.07 3.57 20.34
C LYS A 417 -22.61 3.35 20.65
N VAL A 418 -21.72 4.12 20.04
CA VAL A 418 -20.30 4.13 20.37
C VAL A 418 -20.11 4.99 21.61
N GLU A 419 -19.90 4.35 22.76
CA GLU A 419 -19.72 5.06 24.04
C GLU A 419 -18.32 5.65 24.17
N LYS A 420 -17.31 4.95 23.65
CA LYS A 420 -15.91 5.39 23.67
C LYS A 420 -15.20 4.92 22.41
N PHE A 421 -14.39 5.78 21.81
CA PHE A 421 -13.57 5.43 20.65
C PHE A 421 -12.10 5.73 20.92
N LEU A 422 -11.25 4.74 20.68
CA LEU A 422 -9.80 4.81 20.84
C LEU A 422 -9.15 4.63 19.46
N PRO A 423 -8.68 5.71 18.82
CA PRO A 423 -8.08 5.61 17.49
C PRO A 423 -6.89 4.66 17.45
N GLN A 424 -6.06 4.62 18.50
CA GLN A 424 -4.95 3.69 18.67
C GLN A 424 -4.99 3.17 20.10
N ALA A 425 -5.15 1.85 20.22
CA ALA A 425 -5.28 1.19 21.50
C ALA A 425 -4.29 0.03 21.63
N LYS A 426 -3.71 -0.11 22.82
CA LYS A 426 -2.97 -1.29 23.21
C LYS A 426 -3.96 -2.24 23.89
N ALA A 427 -4.01 -3.49 23.42
CA ALA A 427 -4.74 -4.55 24.09
C ALA A 427 -3.89 -5.07 25.26
N GLU A 428 -4.44 -5.05 26.47
CA GLU A 428 -3.86 -5.68 27.66
C GLU A 428 -4.76 -6.85 28.07
N PRO A 429 -4.24 -8.09 28.10
CA PRO A 429 -5.03 -9.23 28.52
C PRO A 429 -5.34 -9.15 30.01
N THR A 430 -6.63 -9.23 30.35
CA THR A 430 -7.14 -9.38 31.71
C THR A 430 -7.55 -10.83 31.93
N LEU A 431 -7.02 -11.44 32.99
CA LEU A 431 -7.24 -12.85 33.32
C LEU A 431 -8.23 -12.97 34.47
N THR A 432 -9.39 -13.57 34.22
CA THR A 432 -10.43 -13.79 35.24
C THR A 432 -10.63 -15.29 35.46
N PRO A 433 -10.37 -15.84 36.66
CA PRO A 433 -10.67 -17.25 36.95
C PRO A 433 -12.16 -17.56 36.77
N VAL A 434 -12.48 -18.68 36.14
CA VAL A 434 -13.85 -19.16 35.94
C VAL A 434 -14.05 -20.56 36.52
N ALA A 435 -15.30 -21.02 36.57
CA ALA A 435 -15.62 -22.36 37.04
C ALA A 435 -14.94 -23.43 36.17
N TRP A 436 -14.67 -24.61 36.75
CA TRP A 436 -13.92 -25.68 36.09
C TRP A 436 -14.56 -26.19 34.80
N ASP A 437 -15.89 -26.09 34.73
CA ASP A 437 -16.77 -26.53 33.66
C ASP A 437 -17.27 -25.38 32.77
N ASP A 438 -16.77 -24.16 32.96
CA ASP A 438 -17.13 -23.02 32.12
C ASP A 438 -16.55 -23.16 30.70
N PRO A 439 -17.39 -23.15 29.64
CA PRO A 439 -16.93 -23.34 28.27
C PRO A 439 -16.00 -22.22 27.76
N SER A 440 -16.00 -21.05 28.39
CA SER A 440 -15.13 -19.92 28.05
C SER A 440 -13.74 -20.02 28.69
N GLY A 441 -13.58 -20.86 29.71
CA GLY A 441 -12.35 -20.97 30.49
C GLY A 441 -11.21 -21.67 29.75
N ILE A 442 -10.05 -21.02 29.70
CA ILE A 442 -8.81 -21.57 29.15
C ILE A 442 -7.84 -21.82 30.31
N PRO A 443 -7.41 -23.06 30.56
CA PRO A 443 -6.31 -23.31 31.47
C PRO A 443 -5.00 -22.79 30.88
N LEU A 444 -4.22 -22.06 31.69
CA LEU A 444 -2.94 -21.46 31.30
C LEU A 444 -1.82 -21.91 32.24
N ALA A 445 -0.62 -22.08 31.70
CA ALA A 445 0.59 -22.30 32.48
C ALA A 445 1.76 -21.47 31.91
N TRP A 446 2.54 -20.84 32.78
CA TRP A 446 3.73 -20.06 32.42
C TRP A 446 4.97 -20.89 32.70
N LEU A 447 5.67 -21.25 31.64
CA LEU A 447 6.98 -21.89 31.71
C LEU A 447 8.06 -20.82 31.59
N ALA A 448 9.15 -20.99 32.33
CA ALA A 448 10.34 -20.20 32.19
C ALA A 448 11.53 -21.09 31.83
N TRP A 449 12.33 -20.63 30.88
CA TRP A 449 13.53 -21.31 30.41
C TRP A 449 14.78 -20.59 30.95
N GLU A 450 15.70 -21.33 31.59
CA GLU A 450 17.01 -20.78 31.94
C GLU A 450 17.96 -20.92 30.74
N GLY A 451 18.36 -19.80 30.13
CA GLY A 451 19.31 -19.80 29.01
C GLY A 451 20.76 -19.96 29.45
N GLU A 452 21.62 -20.52 28.58
CA GLU A 452 23.05 -20.80 28.84
C GLU A 452 23.93 -19.55 29.15
N SER A 453 23.39 -18.32 29.17
CA SER A 453 24.20 -17.09 29.22
C SER A 453 23.72 -15.95 30.13
N GLY A 454 22.73 -16.18 31.01
CA GLY A 454 22.27 -15.12 31.94
C GLY A 454 21.60 -13.91 31.28
N LEU A 455 21.21 -14.04 30.01
CA LEU A 455 20.29 -13.13 29.33
C LEU A 455 18.84 -13.55 29.60
N GLU A 456 17.93 -12.57 29.54
CA GLU A 456 16.51 -12.59 29.96
C GLU A 456 15.83 -13.98 29.93
N GLU A 457 15.20 -14.32 31.06
CA GLU A 457 14.38 -15.51 31.23
C GLU A 457 13.23 -15.49 30.20
N GLN A 458 13.27 -16.42 29.24
CA GLN A 458 12.18 -16.56 28.27
C GLN A 458 10.98 -17.19 28.96
N VAL A 459 9.87 -16.47 28.99
CA VAL A 459 8.60 -16.94 29.55
C VAL A 459 7.65 -17.32 28.42
N GLU A 460 7.14 -18.53 28.47
CA GLU A 460 6.21 -19.07 27.48
C GLU A 460 4.88 -19.47 28.13
N VAL A 461 3.77 -19.14 27.47
CA VAL A 461 2.42 -19.43 27.97
C VAL A 461 1.84 -20.64 27.25
N LEU A 462 1.45 -21.66 28.01
CA LEU A 462 0.84 -22.89 27.51
C LEU A 462 -0.67 -22.90 27.77
N PRO A 463 -1.51 -22.88 26.71
CA PRO A 463 -2.92 -23.19 26.85
C PRO A 463 -3.12 -24.71 27.01
N GLY A 464 -4.10 -25.11 27.81
CA GLY A 464 -4.36 -26.52 28.15
C GLY A 464 -5.68 -27.10 27.65
N ARG A 465 -6.30 -26.53 26.60
CA ARG A 465 -7.54 -27.04 25.99
C ARG A 465 -7.33 -28.40 25.34
N LEU A 466 -8.40 -29.17 25.24
CA LEU A 466 -8.43 -30.44 24.50
C LEU A 466 -8.01 -30.18 23.04
N GLY A 467 -6.87 -30.73 22.60
CA GLY A 467 -6.31 -30.47 21.27
C GLY A 467 -5.12 -29.51 21.21
N ASP A 468 -4.80 -28.79 22.29
CA ASP A 468 -3.66 -27.86 22.25
C ASP A 468 -2.33 -28.60 22.05
N PRO A 469 -1.48 -28.12 21.11
CA PRO A 469 -0.26 -28.79 20.69
C PRO A 469 0.83 -28.78 21.78
N GLY A 470 0.76 -27.83 22.72
CA GLY A 470 1.82 -27.56 23.71
C GLY A 470 2.95 -26.72 23.12
N THR A 471 4.16 -26.90 23.64
CA THR A 471 5.41 -26.31 23.15
C THR A 471 6.50 -27.36 22.94
N SER A 472 7.58 -26.97 22.28
CA SER A 472 8.77 -27.77 22.03
C SER A 472 10.04 -27.00 22.37
N HIS A 473 10.86 -27.58 23.25
CA HIS A 473 12.21 -27.09 23.51
C HIS A 473 13.19 -27.68 22.50
N ALA A 474 13.72 -26.83 21.62
CA ALA A 474 14.56 -27.24 20.50
C ALA A 474 15.83 -28.02 20.92
N GLU A 475 16.56 -27.52 21.92
CA GLU A 475 17.90 -28.06 22.25
C GLU A 475 17.83 -29.44 22.93
N SER A 476 16.78 -29.67 23.73
CA SER A 476 16.58 -30.96 24.39
C SER A 476 15.76 -31.94 23.56
N GLY A 477 14.99 -31.45 22.58
CA GLY A 477 14.00 -32.24 21.84
C GLY A 477 12.78 -32.64 22.70
N THR A 478 12.55 -31.93 23.81
CA THR A 478 11.45 -32.19 24.73
C THR A 478 10.22 -31.41 24.34
N ARG A 479 9.06 -32.05 24.38
CA ARG A 479 7.78 -31.38 24.20
C ARG A 479 6.99 -31.35 25.49
N ILE A 480 6.37 -30.21 25.76
CA ILE A 480 5.66 -29.96 27.00
C ILE A 480 4.25 -29.50 26.68
N ARG A 481 3.25 -30.07 27.35
CA ARG A 481 1.86 -29.59 27.26
C ARG A 481 1.24 -29.45 28.64
N TYR A 482 0.21 -28.64 28.72
CA TYR A 482 -0.57 -28.44 29.92
C TYR A 482 -1.97 -29.07 29.80
N ARG A 483 -2.49 -29.68 30.87
CA ARG A 483 -3.78 -30.37 30.88
C ARG A 483 -4.48 -30.20 32.23
N LEU A 484 -5.80 -30.06 32.18
CA LEU A 484 -6.66 -30.22 33.35
C LEU A 484 -7.15 -31.66 33.45
N VAL A 485 -7.13 -32.19 34.67
CA VAL A 485 -7.62 -33.55 34.97
C VAL A 485 -8.33 -33.58 36.31
N GLU A 486 -9.25 -34.53 36.48
CA GLU A 486 -10.01 -34.72 37.72
C GLU A 486 -9.14 -35.25 38.87
N GLY A 487 -8.04 -35.95 38.55
CA GLY A 487 -7.08 -36.44 39.53
C GLY A 487 -6.05 -37.42 38.95
N ALA A 488 -5.30 -38.07 39.85
CA ALA A 488 -4.15 -38.89 39.52
C ALA A 488 -4.44 -40.08 38.59
N GLU A 489 -5.58 -40.76 38.74
CA GLU A 489 -5.94 -41.89 37.88
C GLU A 489 -6.13 -41.47 36.42
N GLN A 490 -6.77 -40.32 36.18
CA GLN A 490 -6.93 -39.78 34.83
C GLN A 490 -5.57 -39.33 34.24
N ALA A 491 -4.72 -38.71 35.06
CA ALA A 491 -3.35 -38.33 34.66
C ALA A 491 -2.54 -39.57 34.25
N LYS A 492 -2.53 -40.63 35.08
CA LYS A 492 -1.85 -41.90 34.79
C LYS A 492 -2.38 -42.56 33.52
N SER A 493 -3.69 -42.58 33.32
CA SER A 493 -4.32 -43.10 32.10
C SER A 493 -3.85 -42.33 30.85
N LEU A 494 -3.80 -41.00 30.93
CA LEU A 494 -3.29 -40.16 29.84
C LEU A 494 -1.81 -40.41 29.58
N LEU A 495 -0.97 -40.56 30.60
CA LEU A 495 0.45 -40.90 30.45
C LEU A 495 0.65 -42.32 29.90
N ALA A 496 -0.22 -43.28 30.21
CA ALA A 496 -0.15 -44.65 29.73
C ALA A 496 -0.51 -44.80 28.24
N SER A 497 -1.27 -43.84 27.70
CA SER A 497 -1.67 -43.87 26.28
C SER A 497 -0.43 -43.80 25.38
N LEU A 498 -0.28 -44.75 24.46
CA LEU A 498 0.82 -44.68 23.50
C LEU A 498 0.49 -43.58 22.47
N PRO A 499 1.41 -42.63 22.22
CA PRO A 499 1.16 -41.58 21.24
C PRO A 499 0.97 -42.20 19.86
N ILE A 500 -0.04 -41.71 19.13
CA ILE A 500 -0.23 -42.01 17.72
C ILE A 500 1.05 -41.56 17.00
N ARG A 501 1.70 -42.45 16.26
CA ARG A 501 2.91 -42.12 15.48
C ARG A 501 2.54 -41.35 14.21
N ARG A 502 2.08 -40.11 14.39
CA ARG A 502 1.69 -39.16 13.35
C ARG A 502 2.65 -37.98 13.35
N ILE A 503 3.17 -37.61 12.19
CA ILE A 503 4.02 -36.44 11.96
C ILE A 503 3.18 -35.16 11.85
N GLY A 504 2.03 -35.26 11.20
CA GLY A 504 1.14 -34.13 10.95
C GLY A 504 -0.11 -34.55 10.19
N VAL A 505 -0.80 -33.60 9.58
CA VAL A 505 -1.96 -33.84 8.72
C VAL A 505 -1.70 -33.25 7.35
N LEU A 506 -1.84 -34.07 6.31
CA LEU A 506 -1.79 -33.63 4.93
C LEU A 506 -3.22 -33.46 4.42
N ALA A 507 -3.60 -32.26 4.01
CA ALA A 507 -4.91 -31.95 3.47
C ALA A 507 -4.85 -31.61 1.98
N GLY A 508 -5.93 -31.95 1.26
CA GLY A 508 -6.12 -31.67 -0.16
C GLY A 508 -7.59 -31.85 -0.53
N PHE A 509 -7.90 -32.02 -1.81
CA PHE A 509 -9.28 -32.20 -2.27
C PHE A 509 -9.59 -33.67 -2.58
N GLY A 510 -10.82 -34.09 -2.31
CA GLY A 510 -11.38 -35.40 -2.68
C GLY A 510 -12.14 -35.35 -4.02
N GLU A 511 -12.70 -36.49 -4.43
CA GLU A 511 -13.43 -36.64 -5.71
C GLU A 511 -14.61 -35.67 -5.85
N ASP A 512 -15.28 -35.39 -4.74
CA ASP A 512 -16.44 -34.48 -4.63
C ASP A 512 -16.03 -33.00 -4.50
N GLY A 513 -14.73 -32.69 -4.57
CA GLY A 513 -14.20 -31.35 -4.38
C GLY A 513 -14.20 -30.88 -2.91
N ARG A 514 -14.55 -31.74 -1.95
CA ARG A 514 -14.45 -31.42 -0.52
C ARG A 514 -13.03 -31.64 -0.03
N GLN A 515 -12.65 -30.94 1.05
CA GLN A 515 -11.35 -31.13 1.67
C GLN A 515 -11.28 -32.50 2.36
N VAL A 516 -10.26 -33.28 2.02
CA VAL A 516 -9.94 -34.56 2.65
C VAL A 516 -8.58 -34.47 3.32
N SER A 517 -8.38 -35.25 4.38
CA SER A 517 -7.14 -35.25 5.16
C SER A 517 -6.58 -36.67 5.29
N LEU A 518 -5.24 -36.74 5.34
CA LEU A 518 -4.47 -37.94 5.57
C LEU A 518 -3.57 -37.71 6.79
N ASP A 519 -3.67 -38.59 7.79
CA ASP A 519 -2.72 -38.61 8.90
C ASP A 519 -1.32 -38.93 8.36
N ALA A 520 -0.42 -37.96 8.49
CA ALA A 520 0.89 -38.05 7.89
C ALA A 520 1.81 -38.94 8.71
N ALA A 521 2.10 -40.14 8.20
CA ALA A 521 3.08 -41.05 8.77
C ALA A 521 3.95 -41.64 7.65
N PRO A 522 5.23 -41.98 7.89
CA PRO A 522 6.06 -42.60 6.87
C PRO A 522 5.41 -43.89 6.35
N GLY A 523 5.19 -43.97 5.04
CA GLY A 523 4.49 -45.07 4.38
C GLY A 523 2.97 -44.91 4.23
N ALA A 524 2.36 -43.87 4.82
CA ALA A 524 0.93 -43.60 4.63
C ALA A 524 0.64 -43.22 3.17
N VAL A 525 -0.51 -43.69 2.67
CA VAL A 525 -0.96 -43.46 1.29
C VAL A 525 -2.38 -42.89 1.31
N GLY A 526 -2.61 -41.82 0.57
CA GLY A 526 -3.93 -41.20 0.38
C GLY A 526 -4.21 -40.90 -1.09
N ASP A 527 -5.48 -40.88 -1.44
CA ASP A 527 -5.96 -40.49 -2.77
C ASP A 527 -6.50 -39.06 -2.69
N PHE A 528 -5.96 -38.18 -3.54
CA PHE A 528 -6.33 -36.77 -3.65
C PHE A 528 -6.74 -36.46 -5.09
N PHE A 529 -7.56 -35.45 -5.31
CA PHE A 529 -8.08 -35.08 -6.61
C PHE A 529 -7.69 -33.66 -6.99
N ALA A 530 -7.31 -33.49 -8.24
CA ALA A 530 -7.11 -32.19 -8.87
C ALA A 530 -7.63 -32.25 -10.30
N ASP A 531 -8.34 -31.20 -10.73
CA ASP A 531 -8.97 -31.11 -12.06
C ASP A 531 -9.79 -32.35 -12.46
N GLY A 532 -10.50 -32.93 -11.48
CA GLY A 532 -11.34 -34.12 -11.67
C GLY A 532 -10.56 -35.43 -11.88
N ARG A 533 -9.26 -35.47 -11.55
CA ARG A 533 -8.40 -36.64 -11.73
C ARG A 533 -7.77 -37.11 -10.41
N PRO A 534 -7.65 -38.43 -10.16
CA PRO A 534 -7.09 -38.97 -8.93
C PRO A 534 -5.55 -39.03 -8.96
N PHE A 535 -4.93 -38.50 -7.92
CA PHE A 535 -3.50 -38.60 -7.62
C PHE A 535 -3.32 -39.45 -6.36
N LYS A 536 -2.40 -40.41 -6.43
CA LYS A 536 -2.05 -41.23 -5.26
C LYS A 536 -0.81 -40.65 -4.62
N VAL A 537 -0.93 -40.20 -3.38
CA VAL A 537 0.16 -39.55 -2.62
C VAL A 537 0.63 -40.49 -1.53
N ARG A 538 1.93 -40.78 -1.51
CA ARG A 538 2.60 -41.59 -0.49
C ARG A 538 3.54 -40.72 0.31
N ILE A 539 3.47 -40.79 1.63
CA ILE A 539 4.37 -40.05 2.52
C ILE A 539 5.65 -40.85 2.67
N VAL A 540 6.77 -40.25 2.32
CA VAL A 540 8.10 -40.89 2.37
C VAL A 540 8.73 -40.66 3.74
N SER A 541 8.74 -39.40 4.19
CA SER A 541 9.35 -38.98 5.46
C SER A 541 8.84 -37.59 5.86
N GLY A 542 9.08 -37.18 7.09
CA GLY A 542 8.88 -35.78 7.51
C GLY A 542 9.99 -35.30 8.42
N ARG A 543 10.20 -33.99 8.47
CA ARG A 543 11.24 -33.34 9.27
C ARG A 543 10.75 -31.99 9.82
N PRO A 544 11.14 -31.61 11.04
CA PRO A 544 10.75 -30.33 11.65
C PRO A 544 11.60 -29.14 11.17
N ASP A 545 12.74 -29.40 10.52
CA ASP A 545 13.63 -28.41 9.94
C ASP A 545 14.10 -28.88 8.56
N VAL A 546 13.36 -28.49 7.52
CA VAL A 546 13.71 -28.79 6.13
C VAL A 546 14.49 -27.61 5.54
N GLU A 547 15.74 -27.83 5.17
CA GLU A 547 16.52 -26.86 4.40
C GLU A 547 16.68 -27.32 2.95
N LEU A 548 16.23 -26.50 2.00
CA LEU A 548 16.28 -26.78 0.56
C LEU A 548 17.25 -25.81 -0.13
N VAL A 549 18.18 -26.35 -0.92
CA VAL A 549 19.16 -25.58 -1.70
C VAL A 549 18.95 -25.87 -3.20
N PRO A 550 19.10 -24.88 -4.10
CA PRO A 550 19.02 -25.11 -5.53
C PRO A 550 19.98 -26.21 -6.00
N ASP A 551 19.50 -27.13 -6.84
CA ASP A 551 20.29 -28.25 -7.36
C ASP A 551 21.03 -27.94 -8.67
N GLY A 552 20.88 -26.72 -9.19
CA GLY A 552 21.50 -26.26 -10.44
C GLY A 552 20.77 -26.68 -11.72
N ALA A 553 19.73 -27.52 -11.63
CA ALA A 553 18.89 -27.95 -12.76
C ALA A 553 17.47 -27.33 -12.71
N GLY A 554 17.28 -26.31 -11.87
CA GLY A 554 15.98 -25.70 -11.60
C GLY A 554 15.16 -26.41 -10.53
N GLY A 555 15.68 -27.46 -9.90
CA GLY A 555 15.09 -28.13 -8.75
C GLY A 555 15.72 -27.69 -7.42
N ARG A 556 15.20 -28.25 -6.33
CA ARG A 556 15.73 -28.04 -4.98
C ARG A 556 16.09 -29.38 -4.34
N ARG A 557 17.28 -29.47 -3.75
CA ARG A 557 17.74 -30.63 -2.98
C ARG A 557 17.77 -30.31 -1.50
N GLU A 558 17.44 -31.30 -0.69
CA GLU A 558 17.54 -31.21 0.76
C GLU A 558 19.02 -31.14 1.19
N VAL A 559 19.33 -30.24 2.12
CA VAL A 559 20.57 -30.30 2.89
C VAL A 559 20.38 -31.34 3.98
N VAL A 560 21.08 -32.47 3.87
CA VAL A 560 20.98 -33.54 4.87
C VAL A 560 21.55 -33.03 6.19
N GLN A 561 20.65 -32.64 7.11
CA GLN A 561 21.03 -32.33 8.47
C GLN A 561 21.42 -33.61 9.22
N SER A 562 22.43 -33.53 10.08
CA SER A 562 22.92 -34.65 10.89
C SER A 562 22.13 -34.86 12.19
N VAL A 563 21.16 -33.98 12.48
CA VAL A 563 20.38 -34.00 13.72
C VAL A 563 19.21 -34.97 13.60
N PRO A 564 19.02 -35.91 14.55
CA PRO A 564 17.85 -36.77 14.61
C PRO A 564 16.53 -35.98 14.64
N ILE A 565 15.47 -36.50 14.01
CA ILE A 565 14.16 -35.83 13.88
C ILE A 565 13.54 -35.43 15.23
N ASP A 566 13.83 -36.20 16.27
CA ASP A 566 13.35 -36.02 17.63
C ASP A 566 14.13 -34.95 18.42
N MET A 567 15.25 -34.46 17.86
CA MET A 567 16.11 -33.40 18.42
C MET A 567 16.21 -32.16 17.53
N ALA A 568 15.58 -32.17 16.36
CA ALA A 568 15.65 -31.06 15.42
C ALA A 568 14.65 -29.94 15.81
N PRO A 569 15.07 -28.66 15.75
CA PRO A 569 14.19 -27.54 16.07
C PRO A 569 13.01 -27.47 15.09
N LEU A 570 11.87 -26.96 15.54
CA LEU A 570 10.72 -26.73 14.65
C LEU A 570 10.87 -25.36 13.97
N ARG A 571 11.57 -25.32 12.84
CA ARG A 571 11.85 -24.07 12.10
C ARG A 571 11.16 -24.02 10.75
N ASN A 572 11.18 -25.13 10.02
CA ASN A 572 10.57 -25.23 8.71
C ASN A 572 10.04 -26.66 8.51
N PRO A 573 8.98 -27.03 9.24
CA PRO A 573 8.46 -28.37 9.21
C PRO A 573 7.88 -28.72 7.84
N GLY A 574 8.11 -29.95 7.42
CA GLY A 574 7.62 -30.43 6.15
C GLY A 574 7.64 -31.95 6.02
N ILE A 575 6.94 -32.42 4.99
CA ILE A 575 6.91 -33.82 4.59
C ILE A 575 7.40 -33.99 3.16
N ARG A 576 8.15 -35.05 2.93
CA ARG A 576 8.52 -35.51 1.60
C ARG A 576 7.46 -36.50 1.13
N ILE A 577 6.90 -36.23 -0.04
CA ILE A 577 5.84 -37.03 -0.63
C ILE A 577 6.25 -37.54 -2.00
N GLU A 578 5.77 -38.74 -2.32
CA GLU A 578 5.79 -39.29 -3.67
C GLU A 578 4.37 -39.23 -4.23
N VAL A 579 4.20 -38.55 -5.35
CA VAL A 579 2.93 -38.37 -6.06
C VAL A 579 2.93 -39.25 -7.30
N LYS A 580 1.93 -40.11 -7.43
CA LYS A 580 1.65 -40.87 -8.64
C LYS A 580 0.45 -40.27 -9.37
N SER A 581 0.69 -39.80 -10.59
CA SER A 581 -0.35 -39.23 -11.45
C SER A 581 -1.30 -40.31 -12.01
N PRO A 582 -2.46 -39.92 -12.56
CA PRO A 582 -3.33 -40.83 -13.29
C PRO A 582 -2.65 -41.50 -14.51
N SER A 583 -1.68 -40.82 -15.14
CA SER A 583 -0.90 -41.36 -16.27
C SER A 583 0.17 -42.36 -15.82
N GLY A 584 0.37 -42.55 -14.51
CA GLY A 584 1.36 -43.44 -13.92
C GLY A 584 2.74 -42.80 -13.73
N GLU A 585 2.87 -41.50 -13.99
CA GLU A 585 4.10 -40.75 -13.74
C GLU A 585 4.32 -40.53 -12.24
N LEU A 586 5.59 -40.52 -11.83
CA LEU A 586 5.99 -40.30 -10.44
C LEU A 586 6.67 -38.93 -10.29
N ALA A 587 6.35 -38.24 -9.21
CA ALA A 587 7.04 -37.04 -8.76
C ALA A 587 7.36 -37.15 -7.27
N ASP A 588 8.54 -36.69 -6.86
CA ASP A 588 8.94 -36.57 -5.47
C ASP A 588 9.07 -35.09 -5.15
N ARG A 589 8.43 -34.62 -4.07
CA ARG A 589 8.53 -33.22 -3.65
C ARG A 589 8.31 -33.06 -2.16
N TRP A 590 8.80 -31.93 -1.64
CA TRP A 590 8.50 -31.48 -0.28
C TRP A 590 7.20 -30.70 -0.26
N VAL A 591 6.40 -30.90 0.78
CA VAL A 591 5.28 -30.05 1.16
C VAL A 591 5.61 -29.50 2.53
N LEU A 592 5.89 -28.20 2.59
CA LEU A 592 6.18 -27.48 3.82
C LEU A 592 4.88 -26.96 4.42
N GLU A 593 4.90 -26.69 5.73
CA GLU A 593 3.79 -26.04 6.41
C GLU A 593 3.59 -24.59 5.94
N ASP A 594 4.69 -23.85 5.74
CA ASP A 594 4.67 -22.49 5.18
C ASP A 594 4.91 -22.49 3.66
N GLU A 595 3.96 -21.94 2.90
CA GLU A 595 3.77 -22.13 1.45
C GLU A 595 4.93 -21.66 0.53
N PHE A 596 5.97 -21.00 1.05
CA PHE A 596 6.93 -20.17 0.29
C PHE A 596 7.92 -20.95 -0.61
N GLN A 597 7.80 -22.27 -0.78
CA GLN A 597 8.79 -23.08 -1.53
C GLN A 597 8.24 -24.00 -2.62
N ASN A 598 6.98 -23.83 -3.05
CA ASN A 598 6.33 -24.69 -4.04
C ASN A 598 6.55 -24.29 -5.52
N GLU A 599 7.47 -23.38 -5.84
CA GLU A 599 7.72 -22.96 -7.23
C GLU A 599 8.47 -24.03 -8.04
N GLY A 600 7.99 -24.32 -9.26
CA GLY A 600 8.63 -25.27 -10.20
C GLY A 600 8.27 -26.75 -9.98
N VAL A 601 7.25 -27.07 -9.18
CA VAL A 601 6.88 -28.46 -8.87
C VAL A 601 6.15 -29.17 -10.03
N ARG A 602 6.45 -30.45 -10.22
CA ARG A 602 5.70 -31.34 -11.12
C ARG A 602 4.30 -31.59 -10.54
N PHE A 603 3.26 -31.46 -11.36
CA PHE A 603 1.84 -31.44 -10.99
C PHE A 603 1.41 -30.22 -10.13
N PRO A 604 1.48 -28.99 -10.67
CA PRO A 604 1.07 -27.77 -9.96
C PRO A 604 -0.43 -27.72 -9.66
N GLU A 605 -1.26 -28.47 -10.39
CA GLU A 605 -2.70 -28.60 -10.18
C GLU A 605 -3.04 -29.26 -8.83
N LEU A 606 -2.16 -30.15 -8.34
CA LEU A 606 -2.34 -30.85 -7.07
C LEU A 606 -1.93 -29.94 -5.90
N LYS A 607 -2.90 -29.24 -5.32
CA LYS A 607 -2.71 -28.41 -4.13
C LYS A 607 -2.82 -29.25 -2.86
N LEU A 608 -1.77 -29.20 -2.04
CA LEU A 608 -1.67 -29.93 -0.78
C LEU A 608 -1.18 -28.98 0.30
N ASN A 609 -1.84 -29.04 1.46
CA ASN A 609 -1.50 -28.24 2.62
C ASN A 609 -1.10 -29.19 3.74
N PHE A 610 0.08 -28.98 4.31
CA PHE A 610 0.58 -29.81 5.39
C PHE A 610 0.56 -29.02 6.71
N HIS A 611 0.11 -29.66 7.78
CA HIS A 611 0.14 -29.09 9.13
C HIS A 611 0.92 -30.01 10.06
N TRP A 612 1.95 -29.50 10.73
CA TRP A 612 2.78 -30.31 11.62
C TRP A 612 2.09 -30.56 12.95
N ASP A 613 2.02 -31.82 13.39
CA ASP A 613 1.44 -32.15 14.69
C ASP A 613 2.52 -32.09 15.77
N LEU A 614 2.58 -30.95 16.46
CA LEU A 614 3.57 -30.71 17.51
C LEU A 614 3.54 -31.80 18.58
N TRP A 615 2.38 -32.30 19.01
CA TRP A 615 2.36 -33.26 20.11
C TRP A 615 2.62 -34.70 19.66
N SER A 616 2.01 -35.13 18.55
CA SER A 616 2.08 -36.52 18.10
C SER A 616 3.39 -36.86 17.39
N ALA A 617 4.04 -35.88 16.76
CA ALA A 617 5.29 -36.13 16.03
C ALA A 617 6.40 -36.72 16.94
N PRO A 618 7.44 -37.33 16.36
CA PRO A 618 8.57 -37.84 17.15
C PRO A 618 9.23 -36.74 17.99
N ALA A 619 9.53 -37.05 19.25
CA ALA A 619 10.22 -36.18 20.20
C ALA A 619 11.04 -37.06 21.14
N ARG A 620 12.13 -36.52 21.68
CA ARG A 620 13.02 -37.26 22.58
C ARG A 620 12.32 -37.62 23.89
N SER A 621 11.59 -36.64 24.44
CA SER A 621 10.74 -36.81 25.62
C SER A 621 9.47 -35.97 25.48
N LYS A 622 8.39 -36.43 26.09
CA LYS A 622 7.07 -35.76 26.07
C LYS A 622 6.57 -35.64 27.50
N LEU A 623 6.59 -34.42 28.03
CA LEU A 623 6.16 -34.12 29.39
C LEU A 623 4.76 -33.51 29.37
N THR A 624 3.89 -33.98 30.25
CA THR A 624 2.59 -33.35 30.47
C THR A 624 2.55 -32.80 31.89
N ILE A 625 2.26 -31.51 31.99
CA ILE A 625 1.93 -30.83 33.24
C ILE A 625 0.42 -30.94 33.42
N PHE A 626 0.00 -31.44 34.57
CA PHE A 626 -1.39 -31.62 34.94
C PHE A 626 -1.72 -30.67 36.09
N ARG A 627 -2.88 -29.99 36.01
CA ARG A 627 -3.47 -29.36 37.18
C ARG A 627 -4.74 -30.09 37.57
N TYR A 628 -4.81 -30.44 38.85
CA TYR A 628 -5.93 -31.17 39.44
C TYR A 628 -7.00 -30.20 39.93
N ARG A 629 -8.19 -30.74 40.19
CA ARG A 629 -9.32 -29.95 40.70
C ARG A 629 -9.07 -29.37 42.10
N ASP A 630 -8.18 -29.96 42.87
CA ASP A 630 -7.70 -29.45 44.15
C ASP A 630 -6.58 -28.40 44.00
N GLU A 631 -6.34 -27.94 42.77
CA GLU A 631 -5.33 -26.95 42.38
C GLU A 631 -3.87 -27.42 42.49
N SER A 632 -3.62 -28.66 42.92
CA SER A 632 -2.28 -29.22 42.89
C SER A 632 -1.79 -29.40 41.46
N THR A 633 -0.49 -29.17 41.25
CA THR A 633 0.14 -29.28 39.93
C THR A 633 1.13 -30.44 39.92
N TRP A 634 1.06 -31.24 38.86
CA TRP A 634 1.80 -32.49 38.72
C TRP A 634 2.44 -32.54 37.35
N ILE A 635 3.53 -33.31 37.22
CA ILE A 635 4.20 -33.54 35.95
C ILE A 635 4.46 -35.02 35.77
N GLY A 636 4.38 -35.50 34.52
CA GLY A 636 4.82 -36.83 34.16
C GLY A 636 5.21 -36.95 32.70
N GLU A 637 5.98 -37.99 32.41
CA GLU A 637 6.46 -38.35 31.09
C GLU A 637 5.52 -39.36 30.41
N GLN A 638 5.17 -39.07 29.17
CA GLN A 638 4.34 -39.91 28.33
C GLN A 638 5.00 -41.29 28.12
N GLY A 639 4.24 -42.37 28.32
CA GLY A 639 4.73 -43.75 28.29
C GLY A 639 5.23 -44.25 29.65
N SER A 640 5.34 -43.38 30.65
CA SER A 640 5.85 -43.70 31.99
C SER A 640 4.87 -43.21 33.07
N PRO A 641 3.72 -43.87 33.31
CA PRO A 641 2.74 -43.43 34.31
C PRO A 641 3.30 -43.29 35.74
N GLU A 642 4.33 -44.06 36.06
CA GLU A 642 5.03 -44.03 37.36
C GLU A 642 5.95 -42.80 37.52
N SER A 643 6.18 -42.02 36.45
CA SER A 643 6.93 -40.77 36.52
C SER A 643 6.10 -39.60 37.08
N LEU A 644 4.80 -39.82 37.30
CA LEU A 644 3.89 -38.80 37.80
C LEU A 644 4.29 -38.37 39.21
N ARG A 645 4.63 -37.10 39.35
CA ARG A 645 5.05 -36.48 40.61
C ARG A 645 4.48 -35.07 40.74
N GLU A 646 4.36 -34.59 41.96
CA GLU A 646 3.98 -33.21 42.23
C GLU A 646 5.08 -32.27 41.70
N LEU A 647 4.68 -31.12 41.17
CA LEU A 647 5.54 -30.08 40.62
C LEU A 647 5.23 -28.76 41.33
N GLN A 648 6.21 -28.22 42.05
CA GLN A 648 6.05 -26.94 42.74
C GLN A 648 6.36 -25.77 41.80
N ALA A 649 5.72 -24.62 42.05
CA ALA A 649 6.05 -23.40 41.31
C ALA A 649 7.50 -22.97 41.58
N GLY A 650 8.23 -22.61 40.52
CA GLY A 650 9.65 -22.28 40.53
C GLY A 650 10.59 -23.49 40.63
N GLU A 651 10.07 -24.72 40.73
CA GLU A 651 10.90 -25.92 40.73
C GLU A 651 11.56 -26.12 39.35
N LEU A 652 12.89 -26.29 39.34
CA LEU A 652 13.65 -26.57 38.13
C LEU A 652 13.51 -28.05 37.73
N VAL A 653 13.11 -28.28 36.49
CA VAL A 653 12.94 -29.60 35.89
C VAL A 653 13.96 -29.78 34.77
N ALA A 654 14.86 -30.74 34.95
CA ALA A 654 15.89 -31.06 33.97
C ALA A 654 15.31 -31.69 32.69
N LEU A 655 15.72 -31.14 31.54
CA LEU A 655 15.34 -31.61 30.20
C LEU A 655 16.45 -32.41 29.50
N GLY A 656 17.64 -32.44 30.12
CA GLY A 656 18.86 -33.09 29.61
C GLY A 656 19.77 -32.13 28.83
N ARG A 657 21.06 -32.48 28.71
CA ARG A 657 22.12 -31.62 28.11
C ARG A 657 22.16 -30.20 28.71
N SER A 658 22.15 -30.12 30.05
CA SER A 658 22.22 -28.86 30.82
C SER A 658 21.06 -27.86 30.64
N SER A 659 20.00 -28.20 29.92
CA SER A 659 18.79 -27.37 29.84
C SER A 659 17.78 -27.72 30.95
N GLU A 660 17.18 -26.69 31.54
CA GLU A 660 16.17 -26.79 32.59
C GLU A 660 15.01 -25.82 32.31
N PHE A 661 13.82 -26.16 32.81
CA PHE A 661 12.69 -25.22 32.83
C PHE A 661 12.09 -25.16 34.24
N SER A 662 11.44 -24.05 34.58
CA SER A 662 10.60 -23.96 35.77
C SER A 662 9.16 -23.60 35.42
N LEU A 663 8.22 -24.09 36.22
CA LEU A 663 6.83 -23.67 36.15
C LEU A 663 6.65 -22.43 37.04
N ARG A 664 6.49 -21.25 36.45
CA ARG A 664 6.26 -20.01 37.23
C ARG A 664 4.88 -19.99 37.84
N GLU A 665 3.88 -20.29 37.02
CA GLU A 665 2.48 -20.23 37.41
C GLU A 665 1.69 -21.25 36.60
N ALA A 666 0.73 -21.90 37.24
CA ALA A 666 -0.32 -22.66 36.58
C ALA A 666 -1.65 -22.09 37.05
N MET A 667 -2.60 -21.95 36.15
CA MET A 667 -3.96 -21.50 36.42
C MET A 667 -4.96 -22.56 35.96
N GLY A 668 -6.07 -22.67 36.69
CA GLY A 668 -7.25 -23.39 36.22
C GLY A 668 -7.91 -22.67 35.03
N PRO A 669 -9.14 -23.07 34.64
CA PRO A 669 -9.90 -22.37 33.63
C PRO A 669 -9.99 -20.86 33.90
N THR A 670 -9.49 -20.07 32.96
CA THR A 670 -9.41 -18.61 33.06
C THR A 670 -10.00 -17.99 31.81
N LYS A 671 -10.93 -17.04 31.97
CA LYS A 671 -11.42 -16.20 30.88
C LYS A 671 -10.36 -15.15 30.57
N VAL A 672 -9.98 -15.04 29.31
CA VAL A 672 -9.05 -14.01 28.82
C VAL A 672 -9.88 -12.93 28.14
N ASP A 673 -9.98 -11.77 28.78
CA ASP A 673 -10.62 -10.58 28.23
C ASP A 673 -9.53 -9.61 27.76
N LEU A 674 -9.80 -8.79 26.74
CA LEU A 674 -8.88 -7.75 26.29
C LEU A 674 -9.36 -6.39 26.78
N ASP A 675 -8.57 -5.74 27.63
CA ASP A 675 -8.79 -4.33 27.98
C ASP A 675 -8.02 -3.45 27.01
N PHE A 676 -8.69 -2.46 26.42
CA PHE A 676 -8.09 -1.58 25.42
C PHE A 676 -7.78 -0.23 26.04
N GLN A 677 -6.49 0.07 26.16
CA GLN A 677 -6.01 1.34 26.70
C GLN A 677 -5.51 2.27 25.59
N PRO A 678 -5.78 3.59 25.69
CA PRO A 678 -5.23 4.55 24.74
C PRO A 678 -3.70 4.52 24.80
N LEU A 679 -3.05 4.55 23.64
CA LEU A 679 -1.60 4.73 23.55
C LEU A 679 -1.27 6.24 23.55
N PRO A 680 -0.69 6.78 24.63
CA PRO A 680 -0.23 8.16 24.63
C PRO A 680 0.92 8.29 23.62
N SER A 681 0.90 9.35 22.81
CA SER A 681 1.98 9.66 21.85
C SER A 681 2.10 8.73 20.63
N ALA A 682 1.09 7.92 20.35
CA ALA A 682 1.06 7.21 19.08
C ALA A 682 0.92 8.22 17.92
N ASP A 683 1.81 8.10 16.94
CA ASP A 683 1.76 8.87 15.71
C ASP A 683 1.20 8.02 14.56
N PHE A 684 1.20 8.59 13.36
CA PHE A 684 0.74 7.93 12.14
C PHE A 684 1.48 6.62 11.82
N PHE A 685 2.69 6.43 12.35
CA PHE A 685 3.51 5.24 12.09
C PHE A 685 3.31 4.14 13.14
N ASN A 686 2.52 4.36 14.18
CA ASN A 686 2.23 3.34 15.18
C ASN A 686 1.14 2.35 14.67
N PRO A 687 1.43 1.03 14.59
CA PRO A 687 0.53 0.02 14.02
C PRO A 687 -0.62 -0.39 14.94
N ALA A 688 -0.71 0.15 16.16
CA ALA A 688 -1.73 -0.25 17.12
C ALA A 688 -3.16 -0.09 16.54
N PRO A 689 -4.02 -1.11 16.65
CA PRO A 689 -5.36 -1.08 16.08
C PRO A 689 -6.24 -0.05 16.80
N ALA A 690 -7.30 0.40 16.12
CA ALA A 690 -8.38 1.14 16.76
C ALA A 690 -9.23 0.20 17.62
N ALA A 691 -9.81 0.74 18.69
CA ALA A 691 -10.78 0.03 19.52
C ALA A 691 -11.99 0.91 19.82
N ALA A 692 -13.16 0.29 20.00
CA ALA A 692 -14.39 0.99 20.32
C ALA A 692 -15.18 0.22 21.39
N ILE A 693 -15.70 0.94 22.38
CA ILE A 693 -16.69 0.42 23.32
C ILE A 693 -18.05 0.80 22.78
N VAL A 694 -18.87 -0.21 22.50
CA VAL A 694 -20.12 -0.08 21.79
C VAL A 694 -21.24 -0.66 22.63
N ARG A 695 -22.28 0.14 22.91
CA ARG A 695 -23.53 -0.33 23.50
C ARG A 695 -24.49 -0.74 22.41
N VAL A 696 -25.09 -1.90 22.58
CA VAL A 696 -26.07 -2.51 21.70
C VAL A 696 -27.39 -2.64 22.46
N GLU A 697 -28.45 -2.08 21.89
CA GLU A 697 -29.81 -2.19 22.41
C GLU A 697 -30.71 -2.91 21.40
N THR A 698 -31.45 -3.91 21.88
CA THR A 698 -32.50 -4.64 21.16
C THR A 698 -33.70 -4.82 22.11
N PRO A 699 -34.90 -5.20 21.63
CA PRO A 699 -36.06 -5.41 22.51
C PRO A 699 -35.82 -6.36 23.69
N ASN A 700 -34.91 -7.33 23.53
CA ASN A 700 -34.69 -8.39 24.51
C ASN A 700 -33.32 -8.31 25.20
N GLN A 701 -32.45 -7.37 24.79
CA GLN A 701 -31.06 -7.34 25.24
C GLN A 701 -30.49 -5.92 25.20
N ASP A 702 -29.77 -5.55 26.25
CA ASP A 702 -28.98 -4.32 26.35
C ASP A 702 -27.59 -4.74 26.87
N GLN A 703 -26.56 -4.55 26.05
CA GLN A 703 -25.21 -5.01 26.36
C GLN A 703 -24.14 -4.05 25.84
N VAL A 704 -23.00 -4.06 26.51
CA VAL A 704 -21.80 -3.33 26.08
C VAL A 704 -20.80 -4.35 25.54
N ILE A 705 -20.27 -4.08 24.35
CA ILE A 705 -19.28 -4.91 23.67
C ILE A 705 -18.04 -4.07 23.35
N THR A 706 -16.89 -4.73 23.30
CA THR A 706 -15.64 -4.10 22.91
C THR A 706 -15.24 -4.61 21.53
N LEU A 707 -15.02 -3.69 20.59
CA LEU A 707 -14.60 -3.98 19.22
C LEU A 707 -13.14 -3.53 19.03
N SER A 708 -12.40 -4.29 18.23
CA SER A 708 -11.05 -3.95 17.79
C SER A 708 -10.95 -4.08 16.27
N ALA A 709 -10.20 -3.18 15.63
CA ALA A 709 -9.87 -3.25 14.22
C ALA A 709 -8.77 -4.29 13.92
N GLU A 710 -8.30 -5.02 14.94
CA GLU A 710 -7.27 -6.05 14.79
C GLU A 710 -7.81 -7.28 14.02
N PRO A 711 -7.16 -7.70 12.93
CA PRO A 711 -7.55 -8.90 12.19
C PRO A 711 -7.47 -10.15 13.07
N GLY A 712 -8.57 -10.88 13.20
CA GLY A 712 -8.59 -12.13 13.97
C GLY A 712 -8.84 -11.98 15.48
N SER A 713 -9.14 -10.77 15.96
CA SER A 713 -9.70 -10.56 17.30
C SER A 713 -10.91 -11.50 17.52
N PRO A 714 -11.06 -12.13 18.70
CA PRO A 714 -12.09 -13.15 18.90
C PRO A 714 -13.49 -12.57 18.66
N PHE A 715 -14.05 -12.88 17.49
CA PHE A 715 -15.36 -12.48 17.00
C PHE A 715 -16.55 -12.88 17.88
N GLN A 716 -16.32 -13.52 19.04
CA GLN A 716 -17.39 -14.13 19.82
C GLN A 716 -18.27 -13.10 20.54
N GLU A 717 -17.70 -12.00 21.02
CA GLU A 717 -18.48 -10.97 21.75
C GLU A 717 -19.17 -9.96 20.81
N SER A 718 -18.78 -9.87 19.54
CA SER A 718 -19.41 -8.97 18.56
C SER A 718 -20.61 -9.59 17.83
N GLN A 719 -20.96 -10.84 18.17
CA GLN A 719 -22.04 -11.61 17.57
C GLN A 719 -23.19 -11.78 18.56
N PHE A 720 -24.41 -11.45 18.14
CA PHE A 720 -25.59 -11.64 18.98
C PHE A 720 -26.82 -11.90 18.12
N ARG A 721 -27.89 -12.35 18.79
CA ARG A 721 -29.17 -12.68 18.16
C ARG A 721 -30.28 -11.87 18.78
N TYR A 722 -31.22 -11.42 17.97
CA TYR A 722 -32.45 -10.79 18.44
C TYR A 722 -33.60 -11.13 17.50
N VAL A 723 -34.84 -10.96 17.99
CA VAL A 723 -36.04 -11.18 17.20
C VAL A 723 -36.38 -9.88 16.47
N GLY A 724 -36.39 -9.94 15.14
CA GLY A 724 -36.71 -8.81 14.28
C GLY A 724 -38.20 -8.43 14.33
N PRO A 725 -38.60 -7.31 13.68
CA PRO A 725 -39.97 -6.83 13.66
C PRO A 725 -40.95 -7.76 12.91
N ASP A 726 -40.44 -8.67 12.10
CA ASP A 726 -41.18 -9.74 11.42
C ASP A 726 -41.30 -11.03 12.25
N GLY A 727 -40.74 -11.05 13.47
CA GLY A 727 -40.74 -12.22 14.33
C GLY A 727 -39.69 -13.28 13.96
N GLU A 728 -38.81 -13.00 13.00
CA GLU A 728 -37.70 -13.90 12.65
C GLU A 728 -36.47 -13.65 13.52
N ASP A 729 -35.74 -14.72 13.85
CA ASP A 729 -34.44 -14.61 14.51
C ASP A 729 -33.39 -14.01 13.56
N ARG A 730 -32.75 -12.93 14.01
CA ARG A 730 -31.68 -12.22 13.30
C ARG A 730 -30.35 -12.50 13.95
N TRP A 731 -29.34 -12.83 13.15
CA TRP A 731 -27.96 -12.95 13.61
C TRP A 731 -27.15 -11.76 13.10
N VAL A 732 -26.63 -10.96 14.01
CA VAL A 732 -25.88 -9.74 13.68
C VAL A 732 -24.45 -9.86 14.17
N VAL A 733 -23.53 -9.33 13.35
CA VAL A 733 -22.11 -9.17 13.69
C VAL A 733 -21.71 -7.72 13.54
N LEU A 734 -21.05 -7.18 14.56
CA LEU A 734 -20.43 -5.86 14.52
C LEU A 734 -18.93 -5.98 14.26
N VAL A 735 -18.42 -5.14 13.36
CA VAL A 735 -16.99 -5.13 12.96
C VAL A 735 -16.50 -3.69 12.93
N LEU A 736 -15.29 -3.43 13.41
CA LEU A 736 -14.63 -2.12 13.42
C LEU A 736 -13.58 -2.00 12.32
#